data_AF-W2J9C9-F1
#
_entry.id   AF-W2J9C9-F1
#
_cell.length_a   1.000
_cell.length_b   1.000
_cell.length_c   1.000
_cell.angle_alpha   90.00
_cell.angle_beta   90.00
_cell.angle_gamma   90.00
#
_symmetry.space_group_name_H-M   'P 1'
#
loop_
_entity.id
_entity.type
_entity.pdbx_description
1 polymer ?
#
loop_
_entity_poly.entity_id
_entity_poly.type
_entity_poly.pdbx_seq_one_letter_code
_entity_poly.pdbx_strand_id
1 'polypeptide(L)'
;MKITQLILAAMSMTATIAVALTNVTMSQAGSGSQQGTVQPATTSSNSDFMAPFSTDEPSNLFKRYDTLTTLAPIINVASELLTKPVPTNKWWGNLIHTTAQDVNTVANPAWSNPYALKLPKEAPFGLQACYSYTYRSMADEIDGVVKYYLHSFHNDLTLSATEFASKPDYEIYSFSDMGVNLRTCMSGSDNCMDSSLVNGMAFVSVTYSSLTASIESEYTMTLVGDSTAGKYVIQLANNQTWVVYSSDTSAPFSIDSTGSALVSSTLYTGTLRVAILPDSKDQSVYDDYASCIIRGGNVSVESRTTYSLQWETEGSGCDSAGLLHFSLPHQVEVMSTAMTTQSSNAIVLHSTTRGQMVGQVTTSGSWTLTESESNDEVDFYPANKASSDVASQINLLSTLQSDINSDWSLDTGSWYYNGKAYQKYASLCLMAADSSVVGDDTTLLSTCLAKLEELVEPFLTNTLGSPLAYETAYKGIVTSQVFTVNNIDVEFGNGIYNDHHYHYGYWVTASAILKKLDPTWSGMAQLETMVWTLLRDVANPSSDDQYFPKFRHFSWYLGHSYSHGVTPMADGKDEESTSEDLNFFYGMKLWGQVSGNKAVEDLGSLMLRLNARAVRTYFLMTSDNTIHPPQFVPNHVTGIFFDNKADYATWFSAEKYCIHGIQMIPVSPINALARTRTFIQEEWDDILSKEAIVTGGDTTNAWLSLLLVNEAVINQTDALAKLATAAMDDGLTRSWALYNAASRGGSSSSGTISTVAPETLSTTTATPEVTTATPSVTSVAQDTPSTTTATPEATTASPTFNVTTVSPSVTSATPTATIDTPIVTTATPVATSAPFTTKPCVNTKAPGSWKDSVGQN
;
A
#
# COMPACT_ATOMS: atom_id res chain seq x y z
N MET A 1 33.05 39.48 48.56
CA MET A 1 33.62 38.60 47.50
C MET A 1 32.55 37.56 47.21
N LYS A 2 31.87 37.63 46.07
CA LYS A 2 32.33 37.34 44.68
C LYS A 2 32.60 35.83 44.49
N ILE A 3 31.99 35.15 43.52
CA ILE A 3 30.76 35.44 42.75
C ILE A 3 30.21 34.09 42.28
N THR A 4 28.89 33.92 42.30
CA THR A 4 28.18 32.78 41.69
C THR A 4 27.08 33.39 40.84
N GLN A 5 27.29 33.52 39.53
CA GLN A 5 26.33 34.13 38.59
C GLN A 5 26.72 33.85 37.14
N LEU A 6 25.71 33.84 36.26
CA LEU A 6 25.71 33.37 34.86
C LEU A 6 25.84 31.83 34.77
N ILE A 7 24.97 31.09 34.08
CA ILE A 7 24.03 31.45 33.00
C ILE A 7 22.60 30.97 33.35
N LEU A 8 21.60 31.86 33.25
CA LEU A 8 20.18 31.49 33.25
C LEU A 8 19.35 32.54 32.49
N ALA A 9 19.27 32.37 31.17
CA ALA A 9 18.34 33.00 30.23
C ALA A 9 18.40 32.14 28.95
N ALA A 10 17.30 31.81 28.25
CA ALA A 10 15.93 32.26 28.39
C ALA A 10 14.92 31.11 28.14
N MET A 11 13.83 31.09 28.90
CA MET A 11 12.53 30.52 28.51
C MET A 11 11.48 30.94 29.53
N SER A 12 10.74 32.02 29.22
CA SER A 12 9.46 32.35 29.87
C SER A 12 8.76 33.49 29.12
N MET A 13 7.77 33.13 28.30
CA MET A 13 6.62 33.99 28.05
C MET A 13 5.36 33.13 28.19
N THR A 14 4.67 33.29 29.31
CA THR A 14 3.37 32.69 29.58
C THR A 14 2.27 33.53 28.94
N ALA A 15 1.44 32.92 28.09
CA ALA A 15 0.15 33.49 27.73
C ALA A 15 -0.87 33.26 28.87
N THR A 16 -1.72 34.24 29.13
CA THR A 16 -2.69 34.21 30.23
C THR A 16 -4.10 34.08 29.66
N ILE A 17 -4.79 32.97 29.95
CA ILE A 17 -6.25 32.88 29.81
C ILE A 17 -6.82 32.28 31.09
N ALA A 18 -7.78 32.98 31.69
CA ALA A 18 -8.43 32.57 32.93
C ALA A 18 -9.66 31.70 32.65
N VAL A 19 -9.81 30.62 33.40
CA VAL A 19 -11.07 29.85 33.49
C VAL A 19 -11.51 29.81 34.95
N ALA A 20 -12.79 30.08 35.19
CA ALA A 20 -13.34 30.21 36.53
C ALA A 20 -13.49 28.85 37.23
N LEU A 21 -12.92 28.74 38.44
CA LEU A 21 -13.12 27.60 39.34
C LEU A 21 -14.36 27.82 40.22
N THR A 22 -15.40 27.01 40.02
CA THR A 22 -16.46 26.81 41.03
C THR A 22 -16.09 25.65 41.94
N ASN A 23 -16.07 25.91 43.25
CA ASN A 23 -15.69 24.95 44.28
C ASN A 23 -16.58 23.70 44.29
N VAL A 24 -15.97 22.52 44.42
CA VAL A 24 -16.60 21.36 45.08
C VAL A 24 -15.64 20.80 46.14
N THR A 25 -16.11 20.79 47.38
CA THR A 25 -15.37 20.31 48.55
C THR A 25 -15.27 18.79 48.59
N MET A 26 -14.06 18.26 48.83
CA MET A 26 -13.91 16.88 49.29
C MET A 26 -14.34 16.75 50.77
N SER A 27 -15.17 15.76 51.08
CA SER A 27 -15.41 15.28 52.45
C SER A 27 -15.11 13.78 52.54
N GLN A 28 -14.36 13.39 53.57
CA GLN A 28 -13.89 12.02 53.77
C GLN A 28 -14.94 11.10 54.46
N ALA A 29 -14.77 9.81 54.19
CA ALA A 29 -15.13 8.65 55.03
C ALA A 29 -16.60 8.22 55.18
N GLY A 30 -16.83 6.93 54.93
CA GLY A 30 -18.04 6.19 55.26
C GLY A 30 -17.92 4.73 54.83
N SER A 31 -17.66 3.81 55.78
CA SER A 31 -17.60 2.38 55.52
C SER A 31 -19.00 1.75 55.51
N GLY A 32 -19.28 0.89 54.53
CA GLY A 32 -20.54 0.15 54.47
C GLY A 32 -20.52 -0.94 53.41
N SER A 33 -20.58 -2.20 53.84
CA SER A 33 -20.67 -3.37 52.96
C SER A 33 -22.13 -3.72 52.66
N GLN A 34 -22.54 -3.72 51.37
CA GLN A 34 -23.67 -4.51 50.89
C GLN A 34 -23.43 -5.00 49.45
N GLN A 35 -23.95 -6.19 49.16
CA GLN A 35 -24.04 -6.73 47.79
C GLN A 35 -25.04 -5.90 46.98
N GLY A 36 -24.68 -5.57 45.74
CA GLY A 36 -25.55 -4.87 44.79
C GLY A 36 -25.33 -5.38 43.38
N THR A 37 -26.43 -5.66 42.68
CA THR A 37 -26.46 -6.20 41.32
C THR A 37 -25.82 -5.25 40.32
N VAL A 38 -24.90 -5.73 39.48
CA VAL A 38 -24.32 -4.92 38.41
C VAL A 38 -25.31 -4.85 37.24
N GLN A 39 -25.95 -3.69 37.07
CA GLN A 39 -26.49 -3.29 35.77
C GLN A 39 -25.36 -2.65 34.94
N PRO A 40 -25.28 -2.84 33.62
CA PRO A 40 -24.26 -2.19 32.81
C PRO A 40 -24.47 -0.68 32.79
N ALA A 41 -23.46 0.08 33.21
CA ALA A 41 -23.43 1.52 33.00
C ALA A 41 -23.13 1.79 31.52
N THR A 42 -24.08 2.35 30.78
CA THR A 42 -23.85 2.89 29.44
C THR A 42 -23.06 4.19 29.53
N THR A 43 -21.74 4.07 29.74
CA THR A 43 -20.81 5.18 29.58
C THR A 43 -20.61 5.47 28.10
N SER A 44 -21.18 6.59 27.63
CA SER A 44 -20.75 7.22 26.38
C SER A 44 -19.33 7.75 26.56
N SER A 45 -18.33 6.90 26.36
CA SER A 45 -16.94 7.33 26.27
C SER A 45 -16.74 8.10 24.98
N ASN A 46 -16.17 9.30 25.04
CA ASN A 46 -15.37 9.81 23.94
C ASN A 46 -14.18 8.86 23.80
N SER A 47 -14.28 7.89 22.90
CA SER A 47 -13.21 6.96 22.58
C SER A 47 -12.12 7.71 21.84
N ASP A 48 -10.94 7.82 22.45
CA ASP A 48 -9.75 8.26 21.74
C ASP A 48 -9.34 7.15 20.76
N PHE A 49 -9.66 7.35 19.48
CA PHE A 49 -9.34 6.41 18.41
C PHE A 49 -7.83 6.29 18.15
N MET A 50 -7.02 7.24 18.64
CA MET A 50 -5.57 7.26 18.51
C MET A 50 -4.84 6.83 19.80
N ALA A 51 -5.55 6.35 20.83
CA ALA A 51 -4.93 5.81 22.03
C ALA A 51 -4.14 4.51 21.72
N PRO A 52 -2.95 4.28 22.33
CA PRO A 52 -2.18 3.07 22.12
C PRO A 52 -2.98 1.82 22.52
N PHE A 53 -2.89 0.74 21.75
CA PHE A 53 -3.55 -0.53 22.10
C PHE A 53 -3.02 -1.11 23.43
N SER A 54 -1.73 -0.92 23.69
CA SER A 54 -1.09 -1.08 24.99
C SER A 54 0.28 -0.36 24.96
N THR A 55 0.76 0.08 26.12
CA THR A 55 2.13 0.61 26.31
C THR A 55 3.07 -0.40 26.99
N ASP A 56 2.64 -1.65 27.16
CA ASP A 56 3.40 -2.68 27.88
C ASP A 56 4.59 -3.18 27.05
N GLU A 57 5.68 -3.55 27.71
CA GLU A 57 6.82 -4.17 27.04
C GLU A 57 6.39 -5.50 26.36
N PRO A 58 6.85 -5.79 25.13
CA PRO A 58 6.62 -7.07 24.46
C PRO A 58 7.01 -8.25 25.36
N SER A 59 6.13 -9.26 25.40
CA SER A 59 6.28 -10.40 26.30
C SER A 59 7.67 -11.06 26.21
N ASN A 60 8.12 -11.64 27.33
CA ASN A 60 9.32 -12.48 27.38
C ASN A 60 9.18 -13.81 26.59
N LEU A 61 7.98 -14.10 26.05
CA LEU A 61 7.76 -15.13 25.02
C LEU A 61 8.54 -14.84 23.73
N PHE A 62 8.81 -13.57 23.42
CA PHE A 62 9.53 -13.16 22.22
C PHE A 62 11.01 -12.98 22.56
N LYS A 63 11.85 -13.85 22.00
CA LYS A 63 13.31 -13.71 22.11
C LYS A 63 13.73 -12.39 21.44
N ARG A 64 14.60 -11.64 22.11
CA ARG A 64 15.07 -10.33 21.65
C ARG A 64 16.31 -10.48 20.76
N TYR A 65 16.36 -9.72 19.67
CA TYR A 65 17.48 -9.65 18.74
C TYR A 65 17.72 -8.19 18.33
N ASP A 66 18.98 -7.80 18.20
CA ASP A 66 19.45 -6.46 17.76
C ASP A 66 20.28 -6.53 16.45
N THR A 67 20.48 -7.73 15.93
CA THR A 67 21.42 -8.03 14.84
C THR A 67 20.84 -7.84 13.44
N LEU A 68 19.56 -7.46 13.28
CA LEU A 68 18.96 -7.30 11.94
C LEU A 68 19.66 -6.22 11.12
N THR A 69 20.17 -5.19 11.81
CA THR A 69 20.98 -4.09 11.27
C THR A 69 22.28 -4.55 10.58
N THR A 70 22.70 -5.81 10.75
CA THR A 70 23.84 -6.38 10.01
C THR A 70 23.47 -6.84 8.59
N LEU A 71 22.19 -7.11 8.33
CA LEU A 71 21.66 -7.53 7.03
C LEU A 71 20.95 -6.37 6.32
N ALA A 72 20.13 -5.63 7.08
CA ALA A 72 19.44 -4.41 6.64
C ALA A 72 19.85 -3.24 7.55
N PRO A 73 20.92 -2.50 7.24
CA PRO A 73 21.32 -1.34 8.04
C PRO A 73 20.33 -0.17 7.99
N ILE A 74 20.20 0.56 9.10
CA ILE A 74 19.57 1.88 9.15
C ILE A 74 20.63 2.93 8.76
N ILE A 75 20.28 3.83 7.85
CA ILE A 75 21.13 4.92 7.37
C ILE A 75 20.43 6.27 7.48
N ASN A 76 21.20 7.36 7.51
CA ASN A 76 20.68 8.73 7.48
C ASN A 76 19.60 9.02 8.56
N VAL A 77 19.62 8.38 9.74
CA VAL A 77 18.65 8.63 10.83
C VAL A 77 19.39 9.19 12.03
N ALA A 78 18.84 10.26 12.62
CA ALA A 78 19.40 10.92 13.79
C ALA A 78 19.50 9.97 14.99
N SER A 79 20.58 10.11 15.77
CA SER A 79 20.95 9.16 16.83
C SER A 79 19.86 8.94 17.89
N GLU A 80 19.09 9.98 18.19
CA GLU A 80 17.98 9.99 19.14
C GLU A 80 16.76 9.20 18.65
N LEU A 81 16.55 9.13 17.32
CA LEU A 81 15.44 8.36 16.73
C LEU A 81 15.73 6.86 16.71
N LEU A 82 17.01 6.45 16.67
CA LEU A 82 17.41 5.03 16.77
C LEU A 82 17.04 4.40 18.14
N THR A 83 16.64 5.20 19.13
CA THR A 83 16.12 4.71 20.42
C THR A 83 14.60 4.53 20.46
N LYS A 84 13.89 4.99 19.41
CA LYS A 84 12.43 4.93 19.24
C LYS A 84 12.07 3.84 18.22
N PRO A 85 10.78 3.46 18.07
CA PRO A 85 10.37 2.60 16.97
C PRO A 85 10.64 3.29 15.62
N VAL A 86 11.29 2.57 14.69
CA VAL A 86 11.65 3.12 13.38
C VAL A 86 10.64 2.60 12.33
N PRO A 87 9.93 3.48 11.59
CA PRO A 87 9.01 3.04 10.55
C PRO A 87 9.73 2.28 9.44
N THR A 88 9.07 1.24 8.91
CA THR A 88 9.67 0.28 7.96
C THR A 88 9.00 0.33 6.58
N ASN A 89 7.66 0.30 6.54
CA ASN A 89 6.89 0.14 5.31
C ASN A 89 6.29 1.51 4.91
N LYS A 90 7.15 2.46 4.54
CA LYS A 90 6.78 3.85 4.18
C LYS A 90 7.37 4.26 2.83
N TRP A 91 6.67 5.16 2.13
CA TRP A 91 7.06 5.70 0.82
C TRP A 91 8.48 6.32 0.82
N TRP A 92 8.89 6.86 1.97
CA TRP A 92 10.21 7.45 2.22
C TRP A 92 11.25 6.47 2.77
N GLY A 93 10.90 5.20 2.99
CA GLY A 93 11.78 4.19 3.60
C GLY A 93 13.11 4.00 2.85
N ASN A 94 13.12 4.20 1.53
CA ASN A 94 14.35 4.19 0.71
C ASN A 94 15.40 5.24 1.12
N LEU A 95 15.01 6.28 1.88
CA LEU A 95 15.94 7.29 2.40
C LEU A 95 16.67 6.82 3.68
N ILE A 96 16.12 5.85 4.40
CA ILE A 96 16.65 5.37 5.70
C ILE A 96 17.02 3.88 5.75
N HIS A 97 16.70 3.13 4.71
CA HIS A 97 16.92 1.69 4.62
C HIS A 97 17.89 1.32 3.50
N THR A 98 18.71 0.30 3.74
CA THR A 98 19.66 -0.22 2.74
C THR A 98 19.94 -1.70 2.99
N THR A 99 20.53 -2.38 2.00
CA THR A 99 21.25 -3.64 2.24
C THR A 99 22.69 -3.35 2.67
N ALA A 100 23.37 -4.34 3.26
CA ALA A 100 24.80 -4.26 3.57
C ALA A 100 25.69 -4.14 2.31
N GLN A 101 25.20 -4.59 1.16
CA GLN A 101 25.87 -4.54 -0.15
C GLN A 101 25.76 -3.14 -0.78
N ASP A 102 24.60 -2.49 -0.63
CA ASP A 102 24.24 -1.27 -1.35
C ASP A 102 24.54 0.03 -0.58
N VAL A 103 24.83 -0.08 0.72
CA VAL A 103 24.96 1.05 1.68
C VAL A 103 25.84 2.22 1.19
N ASN A 104 26.87 1.92 0.39
CA ASN A 104 27.82 2.92 -0.12
C ASN A 104 27.69 3.18 -1.63
N THR A 105 26.90 2.40 -2.36
CA THR A 105 26.90 2.35 -3.84
C THR A 105 25.57 2.73 -4.47
N VAL A 106 24.44 2.43 -3.83
CA VAL A 106 23.10 2.69 -4.40
C VAL A 106 22.33 3.68 -3.53
N ALA A 107 21.59 4.57 -4.19
CA ALA A 107 20.53 5.37 -3.57
C ALA A 107 19.26 5.22 -4.40
N ASN A 108 18.22 4.70 -3.78
CA ASN A 108 16.91 4.51 -4.40
C ASN A 108 15.99 5.70 -4.07
N PRO A 109 15.09 6.08 -5.00
CA PRO A 109 14.20 7.24 -4.82
C PRO A 109 13.04 6.95 -3.86
N ALA A 110 12.57 7.99 -3.19
CA ALA A 110 11.35 8.01 -2.39
C ALA A 110 10.24 8.77 -3.14
N TRP A 111 9.03 8.21 -3.21
CA TRP A 111 8.01 8.64 -4.15
C TRP A 111 6.87 9.42 -3.50
N SER A 112 7.14 10.67 -3.11
CA SER A 112 6.15 11.54 -2.45
C SER A 112 4.88 11.76 -3.27
N ASN A 113 5.01 11.77 -4.60
CA ASN A 113 3.98 12.10 -5.59
C ASN A 113 3.39 13.52 -5.39
N PRO A 114 3.49 14.43 -6.38
CA PRO A 114 3.92 14.22 -7.78
C PRO A 114 5.44 14.07 -7.95
N TYR A 115 6.24 14.38 -6.91
CA TYR A 115 7.70 14.32 -6.99
C TYR A 115 8.27 13.00 -6.49
N ALA A 116 9.34 12.53 -7.13
CA ALA A 116 10.27 11.55 -6.59
C ALA A 116 11.51 12.28 -6.04
N LEU A 117 12.06 11.79 -4.94
CA LEU A 117 13.13 12.42 -4.16
C LEU A 117 14.28 11.46 -3.93
N LYS A 118 15.52 11.94 -3.92
CA LYS A 118 16.69 11.07 -3.69
C LYS A 118 17.84 11.80 -2.98
N LEU A 119 18.54 11.05 -2.14
CA LEU A 119 19.76 11.47 -1.45
C LEU A 119 20.97 10.81 -2.13
N PRO A 120 21.68 11.51 -3.02
CA PRO A 120 22.67 10.88 -3.88
C PRO A 120 23.95 10.51 -3.12
N LYS A 121 24.59 9.42 -3.57
CA LYS A 121 25.90 8.95 -3.08
C LYS A 121 27.07 9.60 -3.81
N GLU A 122 26.81 10.24 -4.96
CA GLU A 122 27.78 10.95 -5.81
C GLU A 122 27.31 12.39 -6.05
N ALA A 123 28.19 13.27 -6.54
CA ALA A 123 27.84 14.65 -6.84
C ALA A 123 26.94 14.77 -8.09
N PRO A 124 26.05 15.76 -8.20
CA PRO A 124 25.81 16.85 -7.23
C PRO A 124 25.06 16.38 -5.98
N PHE A 125 25.56 16.79 -4.81
CA PHE A 125 25.00 16.40 -3.52
C PHE A 125 23.89 17.35 -3.05
N GLY A 126 22.95 16.84 -2.25
CA GLY A 126 21.82 17.62 -1.76
C GLY A 126 20.53 16.83 -1.82
N LEU A 127 19.40 17.51 -2.07
CA LEU A 127 18.10 16.88 -2.29
C LEU A 127 17.79 16.87 -3.79
N GLN A 128 17.87 15.69 -4.42
CA GLN A 128 17.45 15.50 -5.80
C GLN A 128 15.92 15.40 -5.87
N ALA A 129 15.32 16.01 -6.88
CA ALA A 129 13.90 16.02 -7.18
C ALA A 129 13.65 15.69 -8.66
N CYS A 130 12.59 14.92 -8.91
CA CYS A 130 12.18 14.46 -10.24
C CYS A 130 10.66 14.53 -10.37
N TYR A 131 10.14 15.05 -11.48
CA TYR A 131 8.74 14.90 -11.88
C TYR A 131 8.60 13.71 -12.82
N SER A 132 8.67 12.50 -12.26
CA SER A 132 8.87 11.27 -13.04
C SER A 132 7.76 10.93 -14.04
N TYR A 133 6.58 11.56 -13.94
CA TYR A 133 5.48 11.33 -14.88
C TYR A 133 5.87 11.55 -16.36
N THR A 134 6.77 12.51 -16.65
CA THR A 134 7.25 12.76 -18.02
C THR A 134 8.17 11.67 -18.55
N TYR A 135 8.63 10.74 -17.70
CA TYR A 135 9.53 9.64 -18.03
C TYR A 135 8.84 8.28 -18.04
N ARG A 136 7.55 8.26 -18.41
CA ARG A 136 6.80 7.02 -18.56
C ARG A 136 7.35 6.17 -19.70
N SER A 137 7.70 4.93 -19.40
CA SER A 137 7.87 3.86 -20.39
C SER A 137 6.80 2.78 -20.17
N MET A 138 6.51 2.02 -21.23
CA MET A 138 5.55 0.92 -21.22
C MET A 138 6.21 -0.33 -21.80
N ALA A 139 5.68 -1.50 -21.44
CA ALA A 139 5.93 -2.74 -22.16
C ALA A 139 5.46 -2.64 -23.63
N ASP A 140 5.91 -3.59 -24.47
CA ASP A 140 5.34 -3.77 -25.80
C ASP A 140 3.82 -3.99 -25.72
N GLU A 141 3.08 -3.31 -26.59
CA GLU A 141 1.62 -3.43 -26.70
C GLU A 141 1.24 -4.66 -27.54
N ILE A 142 0.44 -5.55 -26.95
CA ILE A 142 -0.04 -6.78 -27.60
C ILE A 142 -1.57 -6.72 -27.59
N ASP A 143 -2.17 -6.74 -28.78
CA ASP A 143 -3.63 -6.66 -28.99
C ASP A 143 -4.32 -5.49 -28.26
N GLY A 144 -3.63 -4.35 -28.15
CA GLY A 144 -4.11 -3.14 -27.47
C GLY A 144 -3.78 -3.06 -25.97
N VAL A 145 -3.08 -4.08 -25.43
CA VAL A 145 -2.81 -4.23 -23.98
C VAL A 145 -1.30 -4.20 -23.70
N VAL A 146 -0.87 -3.46 -22.67
CA VAL A 146 0.51 -3.48 -22.17
C VAL A 146 0.61 -4.23 -20.84
N LYS A 147 1.66 -5.04 -20.67
CA LYS A 147 1.89 -5.80 -19.42
C LYS A 147 2.25 -4.90 -18.24
N TYR A 148 3.06 -3.87 -18.45
CA TYR A 148 3.49 -2.97 -17.40
C TYR A 148 3.70 -1.55 -17.94
N TYR A 149 3.70 -0.58 -17.04
CA TYR A 149 4.27 0.74 -17.27
C TYR A 149 5.07 1.16 -16.03
N LEU A 150 6.14 1.93 -16.24
CA LEU A 150 6.98 2.46 -15.17
C LEU A 150 7.41 3.90 -15.47
N HIS A 151 7.81 4.61 -14.42
CA HIS A 151 8.35 5.96 -14.51
C HIS A 151 9.77 5.97 -13.96
N SER A 152 10.77 6.24 -14.80
CA SER A 152 12.16 6.29 -14.35
C SER A 152 12.42 7.55 -13.52
N PHE A 153 13.38 7.44 -12.60
CA PHE A 153 13.94 8.59 -11.91
C PHE A 153 15.05 9.21 -12.78
N HIS A 154 14.98 10.52 -13.00
CA HIS A 154 16.03 11.34 -13.60
C HIS A 154 16.30 12.53 -12.66
N ASN A 155 17.51 13.07 -12.63
CA ASN A 155 17.78 14.22 -11.76
C ASN A 155 17.36 15.53 -12.44
N ASP A 156 16.06 15.82 -12.42
CA ASP A 156 15.52 17.07 -12.97
C ASP A 156 16.15 18.29 -12.28
N LEU A 157 16.18 18.28 -10.94
CA LEU A 157 16.81 19.33 -10.12
C LEU A 157 17.46 18.74 -8.85
N THR A 158 18.69 19.13 -8.52
CA THR A 158 19.26 19.00 -7.16
C THR A 158 19.20 20.35 -6.44
N LEU A 159 18.52 20.42 -5.30
CA LEU A 159 18.69 21.54 -4.37
C LEU A 159 19.97 21.27 -3.54
N SER A 160 20.97 22.12 -3.73
CA SER A 160 22.39 21.91 -3.43
C SER A 160 23.01 23.19 -2.83
N ALA A 161 24.27 23.11 -2.42
CA ALA A 161 25.09 24.27 -2.06
C ALA A 161 26.50 24.09 -2.63
N THR A 162 27.15 25.18 -3.07
CA THR A 162 28.49 25.09 -3.70
C THR A 162 29.56 24.51 -2.76
N GLU A 163 29.33 24.61 -1.46
CA GLU A 163 30.17 24.10 -0.40
C GLU A 163 30.12 22.55 -0.28
N PHE A 164 29.12 21.89 -0.86
CA PHE A 164 29.03 20.42 -0.95
C PHE A 164 29.94 19.84 -2.05
N ALA A 165 31.21 20.26 -2.09
CA ALA A 165 32.24 19.66 -2.94
C ALA A 165 32.58 18.20 -2.53
N SER A 166 32.22 17.82 -1.30
CA SER A 166 32.21 16.44 -0.81
C SER A 166 30.82 16.11 -0.26
N LYS A 167 30.50 14.82 -0.14
CA LYS A 167 29.21 14.37 0.39
C LYS A 167 28.93 15.03 1.76
N PRO A 168 27.79 15.72 1.93
CA PRO A 168 27.33 16.23 3.20
C PRO A 168 26.73 15.13 4.10
N ASP A 169 26.57 15.45 5.37
CA ASP A 169 25.89 14.59 6.32
C ASP A 169 24.37 14.69 6.08
N TYR A 170 23.73 13.59 5.67
CA TYR A 170 22.27 13.50 5.52
C TYR A 170 21.66 12.90 6.80
N GLU A 171 20.66 13.57 7.38
CA GLU A 171 20.04 13.18 8.64
C GLU A 171 18.52 13.40 8.62
N ILE A 172 17.76 12.32 8.72
CA ILE A 172 16.34 12.32 9.05
C ILE A 172 16.21 12.42 10.57
N TYR A 173 15.73 13.57 11.04
CA TYR A 173 15.67 13.90 12.47
C TYR A 173 14.24 13.94 13.03
N SER A 174 13.22 13.78 12.18
CA SER A 174 11.82 13.65 12.61
C SER A 174 11.01 12.77 11.66
N PHE A 175 10.02 12.07 12.22
CA PHE A 175 9.01 11.29 11.51
C PHE A 175 7.62 11.87 11.81
N SER A 176 6.73 11.86 10.83
CA SER A 176 5.30 12.18 10.94
C SER A 176 4.49 11.13 10.19
N ASP A 177 3.16 11.09 10.35
CA ASP A 177 2.33 10.07 9.67
C ASP A 177 2.43 10.17 8.13
N MET A 178 2.64 11.38 7.60
CA MET A 178 2.62 11.66 6.15
C MET A 178 4.02 11.80 5.52
N GLY A 179 5.09 11.88 6.32
CA GLY A 179 6.40 12.29 5.84
C GLY A 179 7.50 12.38 6.89
N VAL A 180 8.64 12.97 6.51
CA VAL A 180 9.86 13.09 7.35
C VAL A 180 10.50 14.48 7.24
N ASN A 181 11.29 14.85 8.25
CA ASN A 181 12.15 16.03 8.17
C ASN A 181 13.61 15.61 7.95
N LEU A 182 14.22 16.20 6.93
CA LEU A 182 15.59 15.98 6.49
C LEU A 182 16.43 17.21 6.81
N ARG A 183 17.63 16.97 7.34
CA ARG A 183 18.72 17.93 7.42
C ARG A 183 19.90 17.44 6.57
N THR A 184 20.57 18.37 5.90
CA THR A 184 21.78 18.13 5.12
C THR A 184 22.82 19.16 5.48
N CYS A 185 23.87 18.78 6.22
CA CYS A 185 24.88 19.70 6.75
C CYS A 185 26.25 19.50 6.11
N MET A 186 27.05 20.57 6.03
CA MET A 186 28.50 20.39 5.84
C MET A 186 29.06 19.65 7.06
N SER A 187 29.83 18.58 6.85
CA SER A 187 30.27 17.71 7.96
C SER A 187 31.06 18.49 9.03
N GLY A 188 30.57 18.46 10.27
CA GLY A 188 31.14 19.19 11.40
C GLY A 188 30.84 20.70 11.45
N SER A 189 29.76 21.16 10.81
CA SER A 189 29.34 22.57 10.77
C SER A 189 27.81 22.73 10.86
N ASP A 190 27.36 23.85 11.45
CA ASP A 190 25.95 24.24 11.55
C ASP A 190 25.38 24.88 10.26
N ASN A 191 26.19 24.98 9.19
CA ASN A 191 25.72 25.44 7.88
C ASN A 191 25.00 24.27 7.18
N CYS A 192 23.68 24.31 7.19
CA CYS A 192 22.83 23.21 6.75
C CYS A 192 21.70 23.67 5.84
N MET A 193 21.17 22.70 5.09
CA MET A 193 19.85 22.71 4.49
C MET A 193 18.88 21.92 5.39
N ASP A 194 17.63 22.37 5.50
CA ASP A 194 16.57 21.72 6.25
C ASP A 194 15.30 21.61 5.38
N SER A 195 14.58 20.48 5.43
CA SER A 195 13.50 20.16 4.47
C SER A 195 12.44 19.26 5.09
N SER A 196 11.18 19.46 4.69
CA SER A 196 10.05 18.62 5.10
C SER A 196 9.52 17.89 3.88
N LEU A 197 9.67 16.56 3.88
CA LEU A 197 9.34 15.69 2.76
C LEU A 197 8.03 14.98 3.08
N VAL A 198 6.94 15.39 2.42
CA VAL A 198 5.58 14.93 2.70
C VAL A 198 4.93 14.46 1.40
N ASN A 199 4.17 13.37 1.46
CA ASN A 199 3.31 12.95 0.34
C ASN A 199 2.46 14.12 -0.16
N GLY A 200 2.21 14.26 -1.48
CA GLY A 200 1.32 15.31 -2.00
C GLY A 200 1.87 16.74 -1.99
N MET A 201 3.12 16.96 -1.56
CA MET A 201 3.67 18.32 -1.47
C MET A 201 3.68 19.03 -2.84
N ALA A 202 3.15 20.25 -2.90
CA ALA A 202 3.14 21.03 -4.14
C ALA A 202 4.52 21.62 -4.49
N PHE A 203 5.36 21.84 -3.49
CA PHE A 203 6.70 22.42 -3.63
C PHE A 203 7.73 21.59 -2.88
N VAL A 204 8.83 21.21 -3.55
CA VAL A 204 10.03 20.76 -2.84
C VAL A 204 10.65 22.00 -2.19
N SER A 205 10.79 22.00 -0.85
CA SER A 205 11.12 23.21 -0.08
C SER A 205 12.34 22.96 0.81
N VAL A 206 13.37 23.81 0.66
CA VAL A 206 14.65 23.69 1.36
C VAL A 206 15.02 25.02 2.03
N THR A 207 15.21 25.01 3.34
CA THR A 207 15.65 26.16 4.14
C THR A 207 17.17 26.12 4.33
N TYR A 208 17.88 27.14 3.89
CA TYR A 208 19.34 27.25 3.96
C TYR A 208 19.77 28.10 5.15
N SER A 209 20.88 27.71 5.78
CA SER A 209 21.59 28.48 6.81
C SER A 209 23.02 28.77 6.36
N SER A 210 23.27 30.01 5.91
CA SER A 210 24.62 30.51 5.55
C SER A 210 25.40 29.63 4.56
N LEU A 211 24.74 29.23 3.48
CA LEU A 211 25.30 28.43 2.38
C LEU A 211 25.14 29.16 1.05
N THR A 212 26.06 28.96 0.09
CA THR A 212 25.88 29.47 -1.28
C THR A 212 24.93 28.53 -2.01
N ALA A 213 23.64 28.83 -1.96
CA ALA A 213 22.58 27.98 -2.48
C ALA A 213 22.67 27.79 -4.00
N SER A 214 22.46 26.56 -4.44
CA SER A 214 22.54 26.15 -5.84
C SER A 214 21.35 25.26 -6.17
N ILE A 215 20.75 25.44 -7.34
CA ILE A 215 19.85 24.45 -7.94
C ILE A 215 20.55 23.94 -9.19
N GLU A 216 20.97 22.68 -9.17
CA GLU A 216 21.73 22.04 -10.25
C GLU A 216 20.81 21.11 -11.08
N SER A 217 21.16 20.82 -12.34
CA SER A 217 20.42 19.89 -13.18
C SER A 217 21.33 19.14 -14.15
N GLU A 218 20.94 17.91 -14.51
CA GLU A 218 21.52 17.17 -15.64
C GLU A 218 21.18 17.81 -17.00
N TYR A 219 20.18 18.70 -17.03
CA TYR A 219 19.71 19.41 -18.21
C TYR A 219 20.19 20.87 -18.22
N THR A 220 20.49 21.41 -19.39
CA THR A 220 20.74 22.85 -19.55
C THR A 220 19.48 23.64 -19.17
N MET A 221 19.67 24.63 -18.31
CA MET A 221 18.67 25.58 -17.85
C MET A 221 18.62 26.82 -18.76
N THR A 222 17.42 27.38 -18.94
CA THR A 222 17.22 28.73 -19.48
C THR A 222 16.26 29.49 -18.58
N LEU A 223 16.65 30.71 -18.18
CA LEU A 223 15.80 31.59 -17.38
C LEU A 223 14.78 32.26 -18.31
N VAL A 224 13.51 31.91 -18.14
CA VAL A 224 12.39 32.39 -18.99
C VAL A 224 11.46 33.38 -18.27
N GLY A 225 11.72 33.66 -16.99
CA GLY A 225 11.08 34.73 -16.23
C GLY A 225 11.79 35.01 -14.92
N ASP A 226 12.20 36.26 -14.69
CA ASP A 226 12.97 36.72 -13.52
C ASP A 226 12.60 38.15 -13.07
N SER A 227 11.56 38.73 -13.69
CA SER A 227 11.17 40.13 -13.53
C SER A 227 10.54 40.47 -12.17
N THR A 228 10.23 39.44 -11.37
CA THR A 228 9.65 39.56 -10.02
C THR A 228 10.71 39.16 -9.00
N ALA A 229 11.06 40.06 -8.09
CA ALA A 229 12.10 39.81 -7.09
C ALA A 229 11.79 38.56 -6.26
N GLY A 230 12.74 37.62 -6.20
CA GLY A 230 12.59 36.35 -5.50
C GLY A 230 11.85 35.25 -6.28
N LYS A 231 11.43 35.50 -7.53
CA LYS A 231 10.81 34.49 -8.40
C LYS A 231 11.65 34.27 -9.66
N TYR A 232 11.96 33.01 -9.95
CA TYR A 232 12.67 32.59 -11.15
C TYR A 232 11.90 31.47 -11.84
N VAL A 233 11.74 31.52 -13.16
CA VAL A 233 11.13 30.47 -13.97
C VAL A 233 12.20 29.89 -14.88
N ILE A 234 12.53 28.62 -14.67
CA ILE A 234 13.58 27.90 -15.41
C ILE A 234 12.94 26.89 -16.35
N GLN A 235 13.32 26.96 -17.63
CA GLN A 235 13.02 25.96 -18.64
C GLN A 235 14.21 25.00 -18.72
N LEU A 236 13.96 23.70 -18.53
CA LEU A 236 14.95 22.65 -18.73
C LEU A 236 14.90 22.11 -20.16
N ALA A 237 16.03 21.59 -20.65
CA ALA A 237 16.15 21.02 -22.00
C ALA A 237 15.30 19.74 -22.25
N ASN A 238 14.77 19.11 -21.20
CA ASN A 238 13.78 18.03 -21.26
C ASN A 238 12.34 18.51 -21.55
N ASN A 239 12.13 19.81 -21.78
CA ASN A 239 10.86 20.54 -21.93
C ASN A 239 10.06 20.79 -20.63
N GLN A 240 10.50 20.30 -19.47
CA GLN A 240 9.89 20.69 -18.19
C GLN A 240 10.17 22.17 -17.85
N THR A 241 9.16 22.88 -17.34
CA THR A 241 9.33 24.23 -16.79
C THR A 241 9.10 24.21 -15.29
N TRP A 242 10.05 24.73 -14.53
CA TRP A 242 9.96 24.82 -13.07
C TRP A 242 9.93 26.29 -12.64
N VAL A 243 9.21 26.57 -11.56
CA VAL A 243 9.28 27.86 -10.87
C VAL A 243 10.03 27.70 -9.54
N VAL A 244 10.85 28.69 -9.21
CA VAL A 244 11.67 28.79 -8.02
C VAL A 244 11.26 30.05 -7.27
N TYR A 245 10.96 29.91 -5.98
CA TYR A 245 10.71 31.03 -5.06
C TYR A 245 11.80 31.10 -4.00
N SER A 246 12.33 32.31 -3.76
CA SER A 246 13.36 32.64 -2.78
C SER A 246 12.78 33.58 -1.73
N SER A 247 12.76 33.17 -0.46
CA SER A 247 12.19 33.97 0.63
C SER A 247 13.04 35.20 0.98
N ASP A 248 14.37 35.09 0.85
CA ASP A 248 15.25 36.26 0.91
C ASP A 248 15.51 36.75 -0.53
N THR A 249 15.15 38.01 -0.79
CA THR A 249 15.28 38.66 -2.09
C THR A 249 16.53 39.53 -2.18
N SER A 250 17.33 39.62 -1.12
CA SER A 250 18.58 40.40 -1.08
C SER A 250 19.76 39.68 -1.73
N ALA A 251 19.71 38.34 -1.82
CA ALA A 251 20.65 37.50 -2.56
C ALA A 251 20.06 37.11 -3.94
N PRO A 252 20.40 37.81 -5.03
CA PRO A 252 19.93 37.43 -6.36
C PRO A 252 20.61 36.14 -6.83
N PHE A 253 19.88 35.36 -7.62
CA PHE A 253 20.35 34.14 -8.28
C PHE A 253 20.61 34.39 -9.76
N SER A 254 21.57 33.67 -10.32
CA SER A 254 21.89 33.70 -11.76
C SER A 254 22.26 32.31 -12.26
N ILE A 255 21.92 32.01 -13.51
CA ILE A 255 22.41 30.79 -14.16
C ILE A 255 23.93 30.92 -14.34
N ASP A 256 24.65 29.85 -14.02
CA ASP A 256 26.10 29.76 -14.10
C ASP A 256 26.63 29.73 -15.55
N SER A 257 27.95 29.76 -15.72
CA SER A 257 28.57 29.76 -17.05
C SER A 257 28.41 28.46 -17.85
N THR A 258 28.11 27.32 -17.20
CA THR A 258 27.83 26.05 -17.88
C THR A 258 26.38 25.92 -18.34
N GLY A 259 25.47 26.66 -17.70
CA GLY A 259 24.03 26.54 -17.91
C GLY A 259 23.40 25.38 -17.14
N SER A 260 24.12 24.72 -16.23
CA SER A 260 23.65 23.57 -15.46
C SER A 260 23.23 23.92 -14.02
N ALA A 261 23.48 25.14 -13.54
CA ALA A 261 23.10 25.55 -12.19
C ALA A 261 22.53 26.97 -12.10
N LEU A 262 21.50 27.17 -11.27
CA LEU A 262 21.01 28.47 -10.80
C LEU A 262 21.59 28.73 -9.40
N VAL A 263 22.52 29.67 -9.27
CA VAL A 263 23.35 29.83 -8.07
C VAL A 263 23.14 31.21 -7.43
N SER A 264 23.11 31.27 -6.09
CA SER A 264 23.06 32.53 -5.35
C SER A 264 24.37 33.30 -5.48
N SER A 265 24.28 34.62 -5.71
CA SER A 265 25.46 35.49 -5.84
C SER A 265 26.26 35.71 -4.54
N THR A 266 25.67 35.35 -3.39
CA THR A 266 26.27 35.40 -2.05
C THR A 266 25.84 34.18 -1.23
N LEU A 267 26.35 34.05 0.00
CA LEU A 267 25.72 33.19 1.00
C LEU A 267 24.24 33.55 1.14
N TYR A 268 23.40 32.51 1.24
CA TYR A 268 21.95 32.57 1.32
C TYR A 268 21.48 32.05 2.68
N THR A 269 20.52 32.76 3.28
CA THR A 269 19.84 32.33 4.51
C THR A 269 18.34 32.60 4.33
N GLY A 270 17.59 31.54 4.06
CA GLY A 270 16.19 31.62 3.66
C GLY A 270 15.70 30.31 3.05
N THR A 271 14.44 30.25 2.63
CA THR A 271 13.86 29.07 1.96
C THR A 271 13.93 29.24 0.45
N LEU A 272 14.37 28.21 -0.27
CA LEU A 272 14.07 28.00 -1.68
C LEU A 272 12.93 27.00 -1.82
N ARG A 273 11.98 27.27 -2.70
CA ARG A 273 10.88 26.36 -3.04
C ARG A 273 10.81 26.17 -4.53
N VAL A 274 10.80 24.92 -5.00
CA VAL A 274 10.66 24.60 -6.42
C VAL A 274 9.39 23.82 -6.69
N ALA A 275 8.72 24.12 -7.80
CA ALA A 275 7.55 23.39 -8.27
C ALA A 275 7.54 23.27 -9.80
N ILE A 276 7.09 22.11 -10.30
CA ILE A 276 6.85 21.90 -11.73
C ILE A 276 5.60 22.67 -12.16
N LEU A 277 5.71 23.50 -13.20
CA LEU A 277 4.55 24.18 -13.78
C LEU A 277 3.69 23.18 -14.58
N PRO A 278 2.36 23.15 -14.39
CA PRO A 278 1.45 22.40 -15.24
C PRO A 278 1.49 22.90 -16.69
N ASP A 279 1.06 22.05 -17.63
CA ASP A 279 1.04 22.33 -19.09
C ASP A 279 0.21 23.56 -19.50
N SER A 280 -0.57 24.15 -18.59
CA SER A 280 -1.36 25.37 -18.78
C SER A 280 -0.55 26.62 -19.17
N LYS A 281 0.78 26.57 -19.04
CA LYS A 281 1.74 27.68 -19.28
C LYS A 281 1.56 28.89 -18.37
N ASP A 282 0.68 28.81 -17.37
CA ASP A 282 0.52 29.86 -16.38
C ASP A 282 1.70 29.84 -15.39
N GLN A 283 2.64 30.76 -15.60
CA GLN A 283 3.80 30.94 -14.72
C GLN A 283 3.44 31.52 -13.35
N SER A 284 2.21 32.01 -13.14
CA SER A 284 1.71 32.60 -11.89
C SER A 284 0.84 31.67 -11.04
N VAL A 285 0.54 30.46 -11.52
CA VAL A 285 -0.36 29.47 -10.89
C VAL A 285 -0.03 29.14 -9.42
N TYR A 286 1.22 29.37 -8.98
CA TYR A 286 1.70 29.09 -7.63
C TYR A 286 2.01 30.35 -6.80
N ASP A 287 1.90 31.56 -7.35
CA ASP A 287 2.43 32.79 -6.75
C ASP A 287 1.85 33.06 -5.36
N ASP A 288 0.52 32.96 -5.21
CA ASP A 288 -0.19 33.22 -3.95
C ASP A 288 0.23 32.24 -2.83
N TYR A 289 0.53 30.99 -3.18
CA TYR A 289 0.82 29.90 -2.23
C TYR A 289 2.30 29.77 -1.87
N ALA A 290 3.18 30.50 -2.56
CA ALA A 290 4.63 30.41 -2.39
C ALA A 290 5.11 30.74 -0.97
N SER A 291 4.32 31.48 -0.18
CA SER A 291 4.64 31.89 1.19
C SER A 291 3.98 31.07 2.32
N CYS A 292 3.28 29.97 2.00
CA CYS A 292 2.87 28.95 2.99
C CYS A 292 3.60 27.62 2.77
N ILE A 293 4.40 27.22 3.76
CA ILE A 293 5.38 26.13 3.66
C ILE A 293 4.93 24.96 4.54
N ILE A 294 4.93 23.75 3.97
CA ILE A 294 4.67 22.51 4.69
C ILE A 294 5.86 22.14 5.60
N ARG A 295 5.58 21.67 6.82
CA ARG A 295 6.57 21.25 7.82
C ARG A 295 6.43 19.80 8.29
N GLY A 296 5.25 19.22 8.12
CA GLY A 296 4.92 17.84 8.48
C GLY A 296 3.45 17.56 8.24
N GLY A 297 2.99 16.35 8.53
CA GLY A 297 1.57 16.03 8.50
C GLY A 297 1.23 14.81 9.35
N ASN A 298 0.15 14.90 10.13
CA ASN A 298 -0.33 13.86 11.02
C ASN A 298 -1.81 13.55 10.76
N VAL A 299 -2.26 12.35 11.10
CA VAL A 299 -3.68 11.97 11.02
C VAL A 299 -4.36 12.13 12.39
N SER A 300 -5.59 12.63 12.37
CA SER A 300 -6.57 12.49 13.45
C SER A 300 -7.78 11.70 12.96
N VAL A 301 -8.44 11.00 13.88
CA VAL A 301 -9.72 10.31 13.62
C VAL A 301 -10.74 10.91 14.57
N GLU A 302 -11.76 11.56 14.01
CA GLU A 302 -12.80 12.26 14.77
C GLU A 302 -13.98 11.34 15.10
N SER A 303 -14.23 10.34 14.26
CA SER A 303 -15.29 9.34 14.45
C SER A 303 -15.02 8.08 13.64
N ARG A 304 -15.83 7.05 13.85
CA ARG A 304 -15.87 5.85 13.00
C ARG A 304 -15.95 6.15 11.50
N THR A 305 -16.52 7.27 11.06
CA THR A 305 -16.67 7.62 9.63
C THR A 305 -15.74 8.74 9.16
N THR A 306 -15.02 9.41 10.06
CA THR A 306 -14.39 10.70 9.75
C THR A 306 -12.97 10.76 10.31
N TYR A 307 -12.04 11.11 9.44
CA TYR A 307 -10.64 11.38 9.77
C TYR A 307 -10.21 12.67 9.09
N SER A 308 -9.15 13.26 9.62
CA SER A 308 -8.57 14.48 9.06
C SER A 308 -7.07 14.36 8.88
N LEU A 309 -6.57 14.86 7.75
CA LEU A 309 -5.15 15.05 7.50
C LEU A 309 -4.79 16.45 7.99
N GLN A 310 -4.01 16.52 9.07
CA GLN A 310 -3.58 17.76 9.71
C GLN A 310 -2.17 18.11 9.26
N TRP A 311 -2.03 19.24 8.57
CA TRP A 311 -0.80 19.74 7.99
C TRP A 311 -0.13 20.74 8.93
N GLU A 312 1.12 20.47 9.29
CA GLU A 312 1.94 21.43 10.01
C GLU A 312 2.51 22.42 8.99
N THR A 313 2.31 23.72 9.21
CA THR A 313 2.69 24.76 8.23
C THR A 313 3.31 25.98 8.90
N GLU A 314 4.11 26.72 8.13
CA GLU A 314 4.65 28.03 8.52
C GLU A 314 4.70 29.01 7.35
N GLY A 315 4.84 30.30 7.68
CA GLY A 315 4.99 31.37 6.71
C GLY A 315 3.76 32.28 6.62
N SER A 316 3.97 33.48 6.08
CA SER A 316 2.97 34.56 6.08
C SER A 316 1.73 34.28 5.22
N GLY A 317 1.82 33.33 4.28
CA GLY A 317 0.73 32.99 3.37
C GLY A 317 -0.35 32.10 3.99
N CYS A 318 -0.05 31.36 5.07
CA CYS A 318 -0.91 30.27 5.53
C CYS A 318 -2.30 30.72 6.01
N ASP A 319 -2.37 31.84 6.74
CA ASP A 319 -3.65 32.40 7.22
C ASP A 319 -4.43 33.15 6.14
N SER A 320 -3.84 33.38 4.95
CA SER A 320 -4.40 34.25 3.90
C SER A 320 -4.66 33.51 2.59
N ALA A 321 -3.62 33.16 1.85
CA ALA A 321 -3.69 32.36 0.63
C ALA A 321 -3.89 30.86 0.92
N GLY A 322 -3.43 30.38 2.07
CA GLY A 322 -3.53 28.98 2.49
C GLY A 322 -2.38 28.10 2.00
N LEU A 323 -2.33 26.89 2.53
CA LEU A 323 -1.49 25.81 2.03
C LEU A 323 -2.10 25.25 0.74
N LEU A 324 -1.36 25.33 -0.37
CA LEU A 324 -1.59 24.48 -1.54
C LEU A 324 -0.92 23.12 -1.33
N HIS A 325 -1.69 22.05 -1.43
CA HIS A 325 -1.21 20.67 -1.32
C HIS A 325 -2.03 19.77 -2.25
N PHE A 326 -1.40 18.78 -2.89
CA PHE A 326 -2.08 17.93 -3.87
C PHE A 326 -2.81 16.79 -3.18
N SER A 327 -4.07 16.55 -3.56
CA SER A 327 -4.86 15.41 -3.11
C SER A 327 -4.93 14.33 -4.19
N LEU A 328 -4.97 13.07 -3.76
CA LEU A 328 -5.16 11.90 -4.63
C LEU A 328 -6.65 11.71 -5.03
N PRO A 329 -6.95 11.00 -6.14
CA PRO A 329 -8.32 10.77 -6.60
C PRO A 329 -9.30 10.27 -5.53
N HIS A 330 -8.94 9.22 -4.78
CA HIS A 330 -9.83 8.68 -3.74
C HIS A 330 -10.12 9.68 -2.61
N GLN A 331 -9.22 10.63 -2.35
CA GLN A 331 -9.40 11.68 -1.35
C GLN A 331 -10.38 12.75 -1.83
N VAL A 332 -10.32 13.13 -3.12
CA VAL A 332 -11.22 14.11 -3.74
C VAL A 332 -12.68 13.66 -3.63
N GLU A 333 -12.95 12.35 -3.72
CA GLU A 333 -14.30 11.79 -3.59
C GLU A 333 -14.93 11.97 -2.20
N VAL A 334 -14.13 12.00 -1.13
CA VAL A 334 -14.60 11.96 0.28
C VAL A 334 -14.26 13.22 1.08
N MET A 335 -13.49 14.14 0.50
CA MET A 335 -13.15 15.43 1.11
C MET A 335 -14.27 16.45 0.85
N SER A 336 -14.70 17.15 1.91
CA SER A 336 -15.71 18.20 1.78
C SER A 336 -15.22 19.35 0.89
N THR A 337 -16.03 19.77 -0.08
CA THR A 337 -15.77 20.92 -0.97
C THR A 337 -14.44 20.86 -1.76
N ALA A 338 -13.97 19.66 -2.11
CA ALA A 338 -12.76 19.48 -2.88
C ALA A 338 -12.81 20.13 -4.28
N MET A 339 -11.68 20.70 -4.71
CA MET A 339 -11.39 20.97 -6.12
C MET A 339 -11.29 19.66 -6.89
N THR A 340 -11.81 19.65 -8.12
CA THR A 340 -11.80 18.50 -9.02
C THR A 340 -11.02 18.82 -10.28
N THR A 341 -10.69 17.81 -11.09
CA THR A 341 -10.08 18.02 -12.42
C THR A 341 -10.95 18.81 -13.39
N GLN A 342 -12.25 18.99 -13.10
CA GLN A 342 -13.20 19.78 -13.89
C GLN A 342 -13.36 21.23 -13.41
N SER A 343 -12.75 21.60 -12.27
CA SER A 343 -12.82 22.96 -11.74
C SER A 343 -11.96 23.91 -12.58
N SER A 344 -12.47 25.10 -12.94
CA SER A 344 -11.81 26.01 -13.91
C SER A 344 -10.41 26.48 -13.51
N ASN A 345 -10.12 26.51 -12.21
CA ASN A 345 -8.86 26.96 -11.63
C ASN A 345 -8.10 25.78 -10.98
N ALA A 346 -8.39 24.53 -11.38
CA ALA A 346 -7.72 23.36 -10.84
C ALA A 346 -6.25 23.33 -11.25
N ILE A 347 -5.37 23.30 -10.25
CA ILE A 347 -3.96 22.96 -10.45
C ILE A 347 -3.90 21.43 -10.48
N VAL A 348 -3.52 20.85 -11.61
CA VAL A 348 -3.47 19.40 -11.79
C VAL A 348 -2.06 18.99 -12.18
N LEU A 349 -1.51 18.01 -11.45
CA LEU A 349 -0.32 17.27 -11.82
C LEU A 349 -0.64 15.78 -11.85
N HIS A 350 0.25 14.97 -12.38
CA HIS A 350 0.08 13.52 -12.37
C HIS A 350 1.01 12.89 -11.34
N SER A 351 0.46 11.93 -10.60
CA SER A 351 1.28 10.94 -9.89
C SER A 351 1.84 9.93 -10.90
N THR A 352 2.82 9.13 -10.48
CA THR A 352 3.35 8.04 -11.29
C THR A 352 2.36 6.89 -11.47
N THR A 353 1.66 6.45 -10.42
CA THR A 353 0.79 5.26 -10.51
C THR A 353 -0.65 5.44 -10.05
N ARG A 354 -0.99 6.59 -9.46
CA ARG A 354 -2.27 6.84 -8.77
C ARG A 354 -3.12 7.94 -9.45
N GLY A 355 -2.94 8.11 -10.76
CA GLY A 355 -3.71 9.04 -11.60
C GLY A 355 -3.39 10.53 -11.38
N GLN A 356 -4.36 11.38 -11.72
CA GLN A 356 -4.27 12.84 -11.59
C GLN A 356 -4.42 13.29 -10.13
N MET A 357 -3.49 14.12 -9.66
CA MET A 357 -3.55 14.77 -8.36
C MET A 357 -4.06 16.20 -8.52
N VAL A 358 -4.99 16.62 -7.66
CA VAL A 358 -5.61 17.96 -7.74
C VAL A 358 -5.15 18.80 -6.56
N GLY A 359 -4.69 20.02 -6.83
CA GLY A 359 -4.30 20.97 -5.80
C GLY A 359 -5.50 21.46 -4.99
N GLN A 360 -5.50 21.18 -3.70
CA GLN A 360 -6.45 21.73 -2.73
C GLN A 360 -5.79 22.85 -1.94
N VAL A 361 -6.58 23.87 -1.58
CA VAL A 361 -6.12 25.01 -0.79
C VAL A 361 -6.81 24.98 0.57
N THR A 362 -6.04 25.04 1.66
CA THR A 362 -6.59 25.11 3.02
C THR A 362 -5.91 26.17 3.88
N THR A 363 -6.71 27.03 4.51
CA THR A 363 -6.26 28.00 5.53
C THR A 363 -6.45 27.49 6.96
N SER A 364 -7.15 26.36 7.16
CA SER A 364 -7.27 25.71 8.46
C SER A 364 -6.08 24.79 8.78
N GLY A 365 -5.19 24.58 7.80
CA GLY A 365 -4.13 23.58 7.89
C GLY A 365 -4.65 22.14 7.91
N SER A 366 -5.91 21.87 7.57
CA SER A 366 -6.47 20.52 7.64
C SER A 366 -7.41 20.21 6.48
N TRP A 367 -7.49 18.93 6.11
CA TRP A 367 -8.53 18.35 5.25
C TRP A 367 -9.32 17.33 6.05
N THR A 368 -10.65 17.41 6.04
CA THR A 368 -11.52 16.41 6.65
C THR A 368 -12.12 15.52 5.56
N LEU A 369 -12.02 14.20 5.76
CA LEU A 369 -12.42 13.16 4.83
C LEU A 369 -13.43 12.23 5.51
N THR A 370 -14.47 11.83 4.79
CA THR A 370 -15.55 10.99 5.34
C THR A 370 -15.74 9.71 4.54
N GLU A 371 -15.36 8.60 5.14
CA GLU A 371 -15.78 7.28 4.66
C GLU A 371 -17.16 6.97 5.26
N SER A 372 -18.18 6.90 4.40
CA SER A 372 -19.52 6.45 4.78
C SER A 372 -19.51 4.99 5.22
N GLU A 373 -20.42 4.60 6.10
CA GLU A 373 -20.64 3.18 6.41
C GLU A 373 -21.05 2.41 5.15
N SER A 374 -20.68 1.12 5.10
CA SER A 374 -21.14 0.22 4.04
C SER A 374 -22.64 -0.06 4.19
N ASN A 375 -23.34 -0.23 3.06
CA ASN A 375 -24.72 -0.71 3.07
C ASN A 375 -24.81 -2.17 3.55
N ASP A 376 -23.81 -2.98 3.19
CA ASP A 376 -23.66 -4.35 3.69
C ASP A 376 -22.93 -4.33 5.03
N GLU A 377 -23.51 -4.97 6.05
CA GLU A 377 -22.90 -5.06 7.37
C GLU A 377 -21.62 -5.92 7.32
N VAL A 378 -20.49 -5.31 7.68
CA VAL A 378 -19.21 -6.04 7.81
C VAL A 378 -19.19 -6.75 9.17
N ASP A 379 -19.54 -8.02 9.19
CA ASP A 379 -19.46 -8.89 10.37
C ASP A 379 -18.91 -10.28 10.02
N PHE A 380 -18.82 -11.18 11.00
CA PHE A 380 -18.27 -12.53 10.86
C PHE A 380 -18.85 -13.35 9.70
N TYR A 381 -20.11 -13.15 9.37
CA TYR A 381 -20.83 -13.88 8.32
C TYR A 381 -21.09 -12.99 7.09
N PRO A 382 -21.28 -13.59 5.90
CA PRO A 382 -21.82 -12.86 4.75
C PRO A 382 -23.16 -12.22 5.09
N ALA A 383 -23.36 -10.96 4.65
CA ALA A 383 -24.59 -10.20 4.91
C ALA A 383 -25.87 -10.95 4.48
N ASN A 384 -25.79 -11.78 3.44
CA ASN A 384 -26.85 -12.66 2.98
C ASN A 384 -26.50 -14.13 3.24
N LYS A 385 -26.72 -14.63 4.47
CA LYS A 385 -26.53 -16.05 4.80
C LYS A 385 -27.33 -16.97 3.87
N ALA A 386 -26.74 -18.11 3.50
CA ALA A 386 -27.46 -19.17 2.78
C ALA A 386 -28.61 -19.72 3.65
N SER A 387 -29.77 -19.97 3.04
CA SER A 387 -30.90 -20.61 3.72
C SER A 387 -30.65 -22.09 3.96
N SER A 388 -31.38 -22.68 4.91
CA SER A 388 -31.32 -24.12 5.22
C SER A 388 -31.60 -25.01 4.01
N ASP A 389 -32.50 -24.56 3.13
CA ASP A 389 -32.85 -25.28 1.91
C ASP A 389 -31.68 -25.30 0.93
N VAL A 390 -30.99 -24.16 0.74
CA VAL A 390 -29.80 -24.07 -0.11
C VAL A 390 -28.63 -24.85 0.49
N ALA A 391 -28.38 -24.72 1.80
CA ALA A 391 -27.36 -25.49 2.51
C ALA A 391 -27.59 -27.01 2.39
N SER A 392 -28.85 -27.46 2.42
CA SER A 392 -29.24 -28.85 2.21
C SER A 392 -29.05 -29.29 0.75
N GLN A 393 -29.46 -28.47 -0.22
CA GLN A 393 -29.33 -28.77 -1.65
C GLN A 393 -27.88 -28.94 -2.10
N ILE A 394 -26.95 -28.16 -1.55
CA ILE A 394 -25.51 -28.26 -1.85
C ILE A 394 -24.76 -29.24 -0.94
N ASN A 395 -25.47 -30.00 -0.09
CA ASN A 395 -24.93 -30.97 0.86
C ASN A 395 -23.91 -30.39 1.86
N LEU A 396 -24.07 -29.11 2.23
CA LEU A 396 -23.07 -28.34 2.96
C LEU A 396 -22.69 -28.96 4.31
N LEU A 397 -23.67 -29.46 5.07
CA LEU A 397 -23.45 -30.08 6.38
C LEU A 397 -22.49 -31.29 6.30
N SER A 398 -22.67 -32.15 5.28
CA SER A 398 -21.82 -33.33 5.10
C SER A 398 -20.40 -32.94 4.67
N THR A 399 -20.26 -31.92 3.80
CA THR A 399 -18.95 -31.37 3.44
C THR A 399 -18.25 -30.73 4.64
N LEU A 400 -18.97 -29.96 5.46
CA LEU A 400 -18.46 -29.35 6.68
C LEU A 400 -17.95 -30.40 7.69
N GLN A 401 -18.73 -31.46 7.91
CA GLN A 401 -18.31 -32.59 8.73
C GLN A 401 -17.05 -33.27 8.17
N SER A 402 -16.92 -33.40 6.84
CA SER A 402 -15.72 -33.97 6.21
C SER A 402 -14.50 -33.06 6.38
N ASP A 403 -14.64 -31.74 6.19
CA ASP A 403 -13.54 -30.79 6.32
C ASP A 403 -13.04 -30.72 7.79
N ILE A 404 -13.95 -30.68 8.77
CA ILE A 404 -13.61 -30.71 10.21
C ILE A 404 -12.89 -32.02 10.59
N ASN A 405 -13.37 -33.16 10.09
CA ASN A 405 -12.83 -34.49 10.41
C ASN A 405 -11.55 -34.86 9.64
N SER A 406 -11.12 -34.06 8.67
CA SER A 406 -9.87 -34.27 7.92
C SER A 406 -8.63 -34.18 8.84
N ASP A 407 -7.46 -34.56 8.33
CA ASP A 407 -6.19 -34.37 9.05
C ASP A 407 -5.74 -32.90 8.96
N TRP A 408 -5.31 -32.32 10.09
CA TRP A 408 -4.90 -30.91 10.18
C TRP A 408 -3.58 -30.75 10.95
N SER A 409 -2.82 -29.73 10.59
CA SER A 409 -1.66 -29.23 11.33
C SER A 409 -1.56 -27.72 11.11
N LEU A 410 -1.19 -26.97 12.15
CA LEU A 410 -0.85 -25.55 12.08
C LEU A 410 0.66 -25.30 12.31
N ASP A 411 1.49 -26.33 12.15
CA ASP A 411 2.96 -26.20 12.19
C ASP A 411 3.62 -26.83 10.96
N THR A 412 3.66 -26.05 9.86
CA THR A 412 4.37 -26.38 8.62
C THR A 412 5.68 -25.57 8.48
N GLY A 413 6.14 -24.91 9.54
CA GLY A 413 7.35 -24.09 9.56
C GLY A 413 7.22 -22.66 8.98
N SER A 414 6.01 -22.24 8.57
CA SER A 414 5.75 -20.93 7.94
C SER A 414 4.56 -20.21 8.57
N TRP A 415 4.75 -18.96 9.03
CA TRP A 415 3.72 -18.08 9.58
C TRP A 415 2.60 -17.76 8.58
N TYR A 416 2.96 -17.63 7.30
CA TYR A 416 2.00 -17.38 6.23
C TYR A 416 1.06 -18.57 6.05
N TYR A 417 1.61 -19.75 5.72
CA TYR A 417 0.80 -20.95 5.48
C TYR A 417 0.10 -21.47 6.74
N ASN A 418 0.73 -21.38 7.92
CA ASN A 418 0.09 -21.69 9.20
C ASN A 418 -1.09 -20.72 9.46
N GLY A 419 -0.94 -19.44 9.12
CA GLY A 419 -2.02 -18.44 9.19
C GLY A 419 -3.18 -18.79 8.27
N LYS A 420 -2.92 -19.05 6.98
CA LYS A 420 -3.93 -19.53 6.01
C LYS A 420 -4.69 -20.75 6.55
N ALA A 421 -3.96 -21.71 7.11
CA ALA A 421 -4.53 -22.92 7.71
C ALA A 421 -5.38 -22.64 8.97
N TYR A 422 -4.96 -21.72 9.83
CA TYR A 422 -5.68 -21.35 11.06
C TYR A 422 -7.01 -20.64 10.73
N GLN A 423 -6.98 -19.63 9.85
CA GLN A 423 -8.20 -18.91 9.46
C GLN A 423 -9.20 -19.83 8.76
N LYS A 424 -8.76 -20.68 7.83
CA LYS A 424 -9.69 -21.57 7.12
C LYS A 424 -10.31 -22.62 8.05
N TYR A 425 -9.60 -23.08 9.10
CA TYR A 425 -10.19 -23.96 10.12
C TYR A 425 -11.16 -23.19 11.03
N ALA A 426 -10.79 -21.98 11.48
CA ALA A 426 -11.68 -21.14 12.27
C ALA A 426 -13.00 -20.85 11.53
N SER A 427 -12.94 -20.62 10.22
CA SER A 427 -14.12 -20.52 9.35
C SER A 427 -14.99 -21.79 9.30
N LEU A 428 -14.43 -22.99 9.49
CA LEU A 428 -15.23 -24.21 9.67
C LEU A 428 -16.04 -24.16 10.97
N CYS A 429 -15.41 -23.77 12.08
CA CYS A 429 -16.10 -23.69 13.36
C CYS A 429 -17.15 -22.56 13.36
N LEU A 430 -16.91 -21.49 12.60
CA LEU A 430 -17.90 -20.44 12.37
C LEU A 430 -19.13 -20.95 11.60
N MET A 431 -18.96 -21.76 10.55
CA MET A 431 -20.10 -22.44 9.90
C MET A 431 -20.77 -23.46 10.82
N ALA A 432 -20.02 -24.16 11.67
CA ALA A 432 -20.57 -25.11 12.63
C ALA A 432 -21.43 -24.43 13.73
N ALA A 433 -21.33 -23.10 13.88
CA ALA A 433 -22.20 -22.29 14.72
C ALA A 433 -23.39 -21.67 13.97
N ASP A 434 -23.52 -21.88 12.65
CA ASP A 434 -24.63 -21.34 11.86
C ASP A 434 -25.80 -22.33 11.82
N SER A 435 -26.91 -21.97 12.45
CA SER A 435 -28.09 -22.83 12.52
C SER A 435 -28.78 -23.05 11.17
N SER A 436 -28.49 -22.24 10.14
CA SER A 436 -28.93 -22.55 8.77
C SER A 436 -28.16 -23.71 8.14
N VAL A 437 -26.98 -24.06 8.67
CA VAL A 437 -26.11 -25.15 8.19
C VAL A 437 -26.27 -26.42 9.03
N VAL A 438 -26.29 -26.29 10.36
CA VAL A 438 -26.28 -27.44 11.30
C VAL A 438 -27.60 -27.68 12.06
N GLY A 439 -28.55 -26.75 11.99
CA GLY A 439 -29.74 -26.76 12.86
C GLY A 439 -29.41 -26.36 14.30
N ASP A 440 -30.12 -26.92 15.28
CA ASP A 440 -29.94 -26.62 16.71
C ASP A 440 -28.86 -27.50 17.40
N ASP A 441 -28.19 -28.41 16.68
CA ASP A 441 -27.20 -29.33 17.26
C ASP A 441 -25.82 -28.69 17.36
N THR A 442 -25.39 -28.38 18.59
CA THR A 442 -24.08 -27.79 18.88
C THR A 442 -22.93 -28.81 18.93
N THR A 443 -23.18 -30.11 18.76
CA THR A 443 -22.16 -31.16 18.91
C THR A 443 -21.00 -30.97 17.92
N LEU A 444 -21.30 -30.61 16.66
CA LEU A 444 -20.29 -30.37 15.64
C LEU A 444 -19.42 -29.14 15.96
N LEU A 445 -20.01 -28.08 16.52
CA LEU A 445 -19.29 -26.91 17.00
C LEU A 445 -18.34 -27.27 18.13
N SER A 446 -18.79 -28.04 19.14
CA SER A 446 -17.94 -28.49 20.24
C SER A 446 -16.78 -29.38 19.78
N THR A 447 -17.00 -30.26 18.80
CA THR A 447 -15.91 -31.05 18.18
C THR A 447 -14.93 -30.17 17.39
N CYS A 448 -15.43 -29.16 16.66
CA CYS A 448 -14.59 -28.23 15.91
C CYS A 448 -13.71 -27.38 16.84
N LEU A 449 -14.30 -26.78 17.87
CA LEU A 449 -13.60 -25.92 18.83
C LEU A 449 -12.51 -26.67 19.57
N ALA A 450 -12.80 -27.84 20.15
CA ALA A 450 -11.80 -28.63 20.87
C ALA A 450 -10.55 -28.94 20.01
N LYS A 451 -10.74 -29.18 18.71
CA LYS A 451 -9.64 -29.41 17.75
C LYS A 451 -8.94 -28.11 17.33
N LEU A 452 -9.67 -26.99 17.20
CA LEU A 452 -9.08 -25.68 16.93
C LEU A 452 -8.19 -25.19 18.08
N GLU A 453 -8.66 -25.41 19.31
CA GLU A 453 -7.95 -25.10 20.55
C GLU A 453 -6.64 -25.91 20.65
N GLU A 454 -6.68 -27.23 20.42
CA GLU A 454 -5.49 -28.08 20.35
C GLU A 454 -4.50 -27.62 19.27
N LEU A 455 -5.00 -27.32 18.07
CA LEU A 455 -4.19 -26.88 16.94
C LEU A 455 -3.47 -25.54 17.19
N VAL A 456 -4.04 -24.65 18.02
CA VAL A 456 -3.50 -23.29 18.26
C VAL A 456 -2.65 -23.17 19.54
N GLU A 457 -2.53 -24.20 20.39
CA GLU A 457 -1.66 -24.17 21.58
C GLU A 457 -0.19 -23.76 21.29
N PRO A 458 0.46 -24.19 20.19
CA PRO A 458 1.83 -23.78 19.87
C PRO A 458 1.97 -22.28 19.53
N PHE A 459 0.90 -21.65 19.03
CA PHE A 459 0.87 -20.20 18.80
C PHE A 459 0.84 -19.44 20.12
N LEU A 460 0.01 -19.87 21.09
CA LEU A 460 -0.11 -19.25 22.41
C LEU A 460 1.20 -19.18 23.20
N THR A 461 2.07 -20.16 22.97
CA THR A 461 3.34 -20.33 23.69
C THR A 461 4.56 -19.97 22.85
N ASN A 462 4.36 -19.51 21.61
CA ASN A 462 5.41 -19.16 20.64
C ASN A 462 6.38 -20.33 20.36
N THR A 463 5.86 -21.55 20.19
CA THR A 463 6.63 -22.78 19.97
C THR A 463 6.40 -23.43 18.60
N LEU A 464 5.82 -22.72 17.63
CA LEU A 464 5.81 -23.12 16.21
C LEU A 464 7.24 -23.28 15.68
N GLY A 465 7.44 -24.05 14.61
CA GLY A 465 8.78 -24.41 14.10
C GLY A 465 9.69 -23.23 13.72
N SER A 466 9.09 -22.06 13.47
CA SER A 466 9.79 -20.78 13.29
C SER A 466 9.24 -19.75 14.31
N PRO A 467 9.69 -19.73 15.58
CA PRO A 467 9.12 -18.82 16.60
C PRO A 467 9.25 -17.34 16.22
N LEU A 468 8.35 -16.50 16.73
CA LEU A 468 8.48 -15.04 16.63
C LEU A 468 9.55 -14.51 17.59
N ALA A 469 10.22 -13.45 17.15
CA ALA A 469 11.23 -12.70 17.88
C ALA A 469 10.83 -11.23 17.93
N TYR A 470 11.24 -10.51 18.98
CA TYR A 470 11.15 -9.06 19.02
C TYR A 470 12.49 -8.47 18.59
N GLU A 471 12.54 -7.85 17.42
CA GLU A 471 13.72 -7.16 16.93
C GLU A 471 13.75 -5.75 17.50
N THR A 472 14.87 -5.36 18.12
CA THR A 472 14.94 -4.19 19.00
C THR A 472 15.46 -2.92 18.34
N ALA A 473 16.06 -3.00 17.15
CA ALA A 473 16.56 -1.83 16.42
C ALA A 473 15.46 -1.10 15.64
N TYR A 474 14.62 -1.85 14.93
CA TYR A 474 13.43 -1.34 14.25
C TYR A 474 12.18 -1.34 15.15
N LYS A 475 12.21 -2.16 16.22
CA LYS A 475 11.14 -2.37 17.18
C LYS A 475 9.90 -2.97 16.56
N GLY A 476 9.88 -4.30 16.54
CA GLY A 476 8.75 -5.06 16.01
C GLY A 476 8.88 -6.56 16.19
N ILE A 477 7.81 -7.27 15.86
CA ILE A 477 7.77 -8.72 15.88
C ILE A 477 8.05 -9.26 14.48
N VAL A 478 9.05 -10.15 14.37
CA VAL A 478 9.45 -10.81 13.11
C VAL A 478 9.62 -12.30 13.34
N THR A 479 9.54 -13.12 12.28
CA THR A 479 9.99 -14.52 12.35
C THR A 479 11.46 -14.60 12.77
N SER A 480 11.78 -15.46 13.74
CA SER A 480 13.18 -15.66 14.17
C SER A 480 14.04 -16.36 13.10
N GLN A 481 13.44 -16.85 12.02
CA GLN A 481 14.11 -17.63 10.99
C GLN A 481 15.22 -16.82 10.28
N VAL A 482 15.03 -15.51 10.08
CA VAL A 482 16.06 -14.62 9.51
C VAL A 482 17.39 -14.67 10.28
N PHE A 483 17.32 -14.79 11.61
CA PHE A 483 18.50 -14.86 12.46
C PHE A 483 19.10 -16.27 12.58
N THR A 484 18.30 -17.33 12.39
CA THR A 484 18.78 -18.71 12.49
C THR A 484 19.38 -19.21 11.18
N VAL A 485 18.90 -18.72 10.03
CA VAL A 485 19.42 -19.08 8.70
C VAL A 485 20.32 -18.01 8.08
N ASN A 486 20.34 -16.79 8.64
CA ASN A 486 21.09 -15.64 8.11
C ASN A 486 20.79 -15.35 6.63
N ASN A 487 19.50 -15.31 6.29
CA ASN A 487 19.01 -14.94 4.97
C ASN A 487 17.75 -14.08 5.11
N ILE A 488 17.67 -12.97 4.37
CA ILE A 488 16.56 -12.03 4.38
C ILE A 488 15.34 -12.52 3.57
N ASP A 489 15.54 -13.43 2.61
CA ASP A 489 14.48 -13.90 1.70
C ASP A 489 13.56 -14.97 2.31
N VAL A 490 13.85 -15.44 3.53
CA VAL A 490 13.02 -16.48 4.17
C VAL A 490 11.69 -15.90 4.63
N GLU A 491 10.64 -16.73 4.59
CA GLU A 491 9.28 -16.34 4.98
C GLU A 491 8.81 -15.07 4.26
N PHE A 492 9.08 -15.00 2.96
CA PHE A 492 8.71 -13.88 2.08
C PHE A 492 9.30 -12.52 2.50
N GLY A 493 10.31 -12.54 3.38
CA GLY A 493 10.90 -11.34 3.98
C GLY A 493 10.21 -10.87 5.26
N ASN A 494 9.37 -11.69 5.92
CA ASN A 494 8.84 -11.37 7.25
C ASN A 494 9.96 -11.07 8.27
N GLY A 495 11.16 -11.64 8.08
CA GLY A 495 12.35 -11.30 8.86
C GLY A 495 12.87 -9.87 8.70
N ILE A 496 12.51 -9.19 7.60
CA ILE A 496 12.87 -7.81 7.25
C ILE A 496 11.64 -6.92 7.12
N TYR A 497 10.54 -7.22 7.84
CA TYR A 497 9.30 -6.44 7.85
C TYR A 497 8.48 -6.46 6.56
N ASN A 498 8.69 -7.43 5.65
CA ASN A 498 7.72 -7.67 4.59
C ASN A 498 6.45 -8.30 5.15
N ASP A 499 5.29 -7.91 4.64
CA ASP A 499 4.08 -8.72 4.64
C ASP A 499 3.49 -9.07 6.02
N HIS A 500 3.82 -8.32 7.08
CA HIS A 500 3.25 -8.58 8.41
C HIS A 500 1.73 -8.41 8.44
N HIS A 501 1.19 -7.45 7.67
CA HIS A 501 -0.25 -7.27 7.52
C HIS A 501 -0.90 -8.50 6.89
N TYR A 502 -0.35 -9.04 5.79
CA TYR A 502 -0.82 -10.30 5.20
C TYR A 502 -0.71 -11.46 6.20
N HIS A 503 0.50 -11.73 6.70
CA HIS A 503 0.81 -12.87 7.56
C HIS A 503 -0.04 -12.84 8.83
N TYR A 504 -0.01 -11.73 9.56
CA TYR A 504 -0.65 -11.61 10.87
C TYR A 504 -2.14 -11.32 10.77
N GLY A 505 -2.64 -10.79 9.65
CA GLY A 505 -4.07 -10.63 9.37
C GLY A 505 -4.84 -11.94 9.46
N TYR A 506 -4.24 -13.05 9.02
CA TYR A 506 -4.78 -14.39 9.21
C TYR A 506 -4.96 -14.76 10.69
N TRP A 507 -3.91 -14.57 11.50
CA TRP A 507 -3.92 -14.91 12.92
C TRP A 507 -4.89 -14.05 13.72
N VAL A 508 -4.96 -12.75 13.44
CA VAL A 508 -5.91 -11.82 14.07
C VAL A 508 -7.35 -12.22 13.73
N THR A 509 -7.66 -12.44 12.44
CA THR A 509 -9.02 -12.80 11.98
C THR A 509 -9.48 -14.15 12.56
N ALA A 510 -8.62 -15.17 12.51
CA ALA A 510 -8.89 -16.48 13.08
C ALA A 510 -9.10 -16.43 14.61
N SER A 511 -8.31 -15.63 15.32
CA SER A 511 -8.43 -15.45 16.78
C SER A 511 -9.71 -14.70 17.16
N ALA A 512 -10.15 -13.73 16.36
CA ALA A 512 -11.43 -13.07 16.55
C ALA A 512 -12.61 -14.04 16.37
N ILE A 513 -12.52 -14.98 15.40
CA ILE A 513 -13.50 -16.06 15.24
C ILE A 513 -13.48 -17.00 16.45
N LEU A 514 -12.31 -17.46 16.90
CA LEU A 514 -12.21 -18.33 18.09
C LEU A 514 -12.85 -17.66 19.32
N LYS A 515 -12.49 -16.40 19.62
CA LYS A 515 -13.07 -15.64 20.73
C LYS A 515 -14.56 -15.35 20.57
N LYS A 516 -15.08 -15.25 19.34
CA LYS A 516 -16.52 -15.14 19.07
C LYS A 516 -17.30 -16.42 19.44
N LEU A 517 -16.64 -17.58 19.38
CA LEU A 517 -17.25 -18.90 19.52
C LEU A 517 -17.06 -19.51 20.92
N ASP A 518 -15.86 -19.45 21.49
CA ASP A 518 -15.61 -19.70 22.92
C ASP A 518 -14.85 -18.53 23.57
N PRO A 519 -15.55 -17.50 24.08
CA PRO A 519 -14.93 -16.40 24.83
C PRO A 519 -14.45 -16.81 26.23
N THR A 520 -14.73 -18.04 26.68
CA THR A 520 -14.40 -18.56 28.02
C THR A 520 -13.27 -19.59 28.03
N TRP A 521 -12.68 -19.88 26.87
CA TRP A 521 -11.59 -20.81 26.72
C TRP A 521 -10.39 -20.49 27.63
N SER A 522 -9.76 -21.52 28.19
CA SER A 522 -8.66 -21.38 29.16
C SER A 522 -7.40 -20.74 28.59
N GLY A 523 -7.17 -20.84 27.28
CA GLY A 523 -6.07 -20.20 26.55
C GLY A 523 -6.30 -18.74 26.17
N MET A 524 -7.48 -18.16 26.46
CA MET A 524 -7.87 -16.85 25.95
C MET A 524 -6.93 -15.71 26.35
N ALA A 525 -6.38 -15.71 27.57
CA ALA A 525 -5.48 -14.65 28.02
C ALA A 525 -4.14 -14.64 27.23
N GLN A 526 -3.64 -15.81 26.88
CA GLN A 526 -2.47 -15.98 26.02
C GLN A 526 -2.80 -15.59 24.57
N LEU A 527 -3.99 -15.96 24.09
CA LEU A 527 -4.47 -15.58 22.75
C LEU A 527 -4.55 -14.06 22.62
N GLU A 528 -5.14 -13.38 23.62
CA GLU A 528 -5.18 -11.91 23.68
C GLU A 528 -3.79 -11.29 23.70
N THR A 529 -2.85 -11.87 24.48
CA THR A 529 -1.45 -11.39 24.52
C THR A 529 -0.80 -11.45 23.14
N MET A 530 -0.99 -12.55 22.40
CA MET A 530 -0.47 -12.68 21.04
C MET A 530 -1.15 -11.68 20.09
N VAL A 531 -2.49 -11.66 20.04
CA VAL A 531 -3.24 -10.82 19.09
C VAL A 531 -2.99 -9.33 19.32
N TRP A 532 -2.94 -8.86 20.57
CA TRP A 532 -2.60 -7.45 20.85
C TRP A 532 -1.16 -7.12 20.44
N THR A 533 -0.22 -8.06 20.55
CA THR A 533 1.15 -7.85 20.07
C THR A 533 1.19 -7.72 18.53
N LEU A 534 0.48 -8.59 17.81
CA LEU A 534 0.40 -8.53 16.34
C LEU A 534 -0.30 -7.26 15.83
N LEU A 535 -1.38 -6.83 16.50
CA LEU A 535 -2.08 -5.58 16.18
C LEU A 535 -1.20 -4.35 16.42
N ARG A 536 -0.42 -4.32 17.51
CA ARG A 536 0.55 -3.24 17.77
C ARG A 536 1.64 -3.19 16.71
N ASP A 537 2.15 -4.34 16.29
CA ASP A 537 3.21 -4.40 15.28
C ASP A 537 2.79 -3.82 13.92
N VAL A 538 1.59 -4.15 13.44
CA VAL A 538 1.12 -3.73 12.11
C VAL A 538 0.45 -2.34 12.15
N ALA A 539 -0.33 -2.05 13.19
CA ALA A 539 -1.32 -0.97 13.18
C ALA A 539 -1.44 -0.19 14.50
N ASN A 540 -0.42 -0.16 15.36
CA ASN A 540 -0.38 0.73 16.53
C ASN A 540 -0.74 2.19 16.12
N PRO A 541 -1.71 2.85 16.75
CA PRO A 541 -2.15 4.18 16.35
C PRO A 541 -1.43 5.32 17.09
N SER A 542 -0.57 5.04 18.08
CA SER A 542 0.03 6.07 18.96
C SER A 542 1.55 5.99 19.05
N SER A 543 2.19 7.16 19.05
CA SER A 543 3.61 7.30 19.42
C SER A 543 3.90 7.07 20.91
N ASP A 544 2.87 6.91 21.75
CA ASP A 544 3.04 6.61 23.17
C ASP A 544 3.54 5.18 23.40
N ASP A 545 3.22 4.25 22.50
CA ASP A 545 3.81 2.91 22.49
C ASP A 545 5.28 2.97 22.04
N GLN A 546 6.20 2.89 23.01
CA GLN A 546 7.65 2.98 22.76
C GLN A 546 8.25 1.72 22.12
N TYR A 547 7.43 0.71 21.82
CA TYR A 547 7.84 -0.62 21.35
C TYR A 547 7.39 -0.95 19.92
N PHE A 548 6.52 -0.15 19.29
CA PHE A 548 6.05 -0.38 17.91
C PHE A 548 5.79 0.94 17.18
N PRO A 549 6.15 1.08 15.89
CA PRO A 549 5.95 2.33 15.16
C PRO A 549 4.48 2.56 14.84
N LYS A 550 4.09 3.83 14.73
CA LYS A 550 2.72 4.20 14.40
C LYS A 550 2.37 3.76 12.96
N PHE A 551 1.29 3.00 12.84
CA PHE A 551 0.74 2.43 11.60
C PHE A 551 1.83 1.86 10.68
N ARG A 552 2.56 0.81 11.07
CA ARG A 552 3.73 0.28 10.33
C ARG A 552 3.49 0.19 8.82
N HIS A 553 2.44 -0.52 8.41
CA HIS A 553 2.09 -0.78 7.01
C HIS A 553 1.17 0.28 6.40
N PHE A 554 0.12 0.69 7.11
CA PHE A 554 -0.92 1.55 6.54
C PHE A 554 -0.43 2.98 6.27
N SER A 555 -0.84 3.54 5.14
CA SER A 555 -0.61 4.93 4.78
C SER A 555 -1.92 5.68 4.64
N TRP A 556 -2.26 6.50 5.63
CA TRP A 556 -3.49 7.32 5.66
C TRP A 556 -3.65 8.30 4.49
N TYR A 557 -2.54 8.66 3.84
CA TYR A 557 -2.58 9.45 2.61
C TYR A 557 -2.89 8.59 1.37
N LEU A 558 -2.35 7.37 1.28
CA LEU A 558 -2.56 6.50 0.10
C LEU A 558 -3.86 5.69 0.21
N GLY A 559 -4.38 5.53 1.43
CA GLY A 559 -5.54 4.73 1.77
C GLY A 559 -5.29 3.23 1.85
N HIS A 560 -4.06 2.76 1.62
CA HIS A 560 -3.70 1.34 1.60
C HIS A 560 -2.35 1.08 2.30
N SER A 561 -2.01 -0.20 2.50
CA SER A 561 -0.75 -0.63 3.08
C SER A 561 0.42 -0.66 2.09
N TYR A 562 1.62 -0.87 2.60
CA TYR A 562 2.77 -1.34 1.81
C TYR A 562 3.25 -2.69 2.33
N SER A 563 3.55 -3.60 1.40
CA SER A 563 4.16 -4.91 1.63
C SER A 563 5.61 -4.77 2.09
N HIS A 564 6.45 -4.10 1.29
CA HIS A 564 7.90 -4.14 1.43
C HIS A 564 8.45 -3.43 2.68
N GLY A 565 9.24 -4.15 3.47
CA GLY A 565 9.86 -3.69 4.71
C GLY A 565 11.20 -2.97 4.52
N VAL A 566 12.24 -3.41 5.22
CA VAL A 566 13.48 -2.63 5.43
C VAL A 566 14.55 -2.79 4.34
N THR A 567 14.19 -3.29 3.16
CA THR A 567 15.03 -3.29 1.95
C THR A 567 14.62 -2.17 1.00
N PRO A 568 15.58 -1.52 0.30
CA PRO A 568 15.27 -0.44 -0.62
C PRO A 568 14.95 -0.98 -2.02
N MET A 569 14.02 -0.35 -2.72
CA MET A 569 13.67 -0.73 -4.10
C MET A 569 13.66 0.48 -5.03
N ALA A 570 14.24 0.34 -6.23
CA ALA A 570 14.30 1.43 -7.22
C ALA A 570 12.91 1.92 -7.62
N ASP A 571 11.94 1.01 -7.69
CA ASP A 571 10.55 1.27 -8.08
C ASP A 571 9.67 1.87 -6.95
N GLY A 572 10.25 2.07 -5.75
CA GLY A 572 9.51 2.47 -4.55
C GLY A 572 8.96 1.27 -3.79
N LYS A 573 7.99 1.47 -2.89
CA LYS A 573 7.41 0.36 -2.10
C LYS A 573 6.26 -0.28 -2.88
N ASP A 574 6.04 -1.59 -2.67
CA ASP A 574 5.02 -2.37 -3.37
C ASP A 574 3.86 -2.82 -2.46
N GLU A 575 2.74 -3.16 -3.10
CA GLU A 575 1.60 -3.90 -2.55
C GLU A 575 1.10 -4.84 -3.67
N GLU A 576 0.86 -6.12 -3.36
CA GLU A 576 0.37 -7.12 -4.32
C GLU A 576 -1.00 -7.64 -3.91
N SER A 577 -1.14 -8.16 -2.68
CA SER A 577 -2.29 -8.94 -2.26
C SER A 577 -3.34 -8.08 -1.53
N THR A 578 -4.08 -7.28 -2.29
CA THR A 578 -5.05 -6.32 -1.73
C THR A 578 -6.14 -6.96 -0.86
N SER A 579 -6.49 -8.23 -1.13
CA SER A 579 -7.47 -8.97 -0.33
C SER A 579 -6.90 -9.50 0.98
N GLU A 580 -5.58 -9.62 1.13
CA GLU A 580 -4.92 -9.91 2.41
C GLU A 580 -4.75 -8.64 3.26
N ASP A 581 -4.51 -7.47 2.64
CA ASP A 581 -4.57 -6.15 3.31
C ASP A 581 -5.96 -5.90 3.94
N LEU A 582 -7.02 -6.10 3.15
CA LEU A 582 -8.42 -6.06 3.62
C LEU A 582 -8.69 -7.05 4.75
N ASN A 583 -8.11 -8.26 4.68
CA ASN A 583 -8.29 -9.28 5.71
C ASN A 583 -7.67 -8.86 7.05
N PHE A 584 -6.55 -8.12 7.06
CA PHE A 584 -5.99 -7.58 8.31
C PHE A 584 -6.94 -6.59 9.00
N PHE A 585 -7.45 -5.58 8.29
CA PHE A 585 -8.33 -4.58 8.90
C PHE A 585 -9.72 -5.14 9.25
N TYR A 586 -10.18 -6.15 8.50
CA TYR A 586 -11.34 -6.96 8.88
C TYR A 586 -11.11 -7.69 10.20
N GLY A 587 -9.98 -8.40 10.34
CA GLY A 587 -9.58 -9.03 11.60
C GLY A 587 -9.50 -8.04 12.77
N MET A 588 -8.92 -6.86 12.55
CA MET A 588 -8.86 -5.78 13.54
C MET A 588 -10.25 -5.29 13.97
N LYS A 589 -11.17 -5.04 13.03
CA LYS A 589 -12.57 -4.68 13.33
C LYS A 589 -13.24 -5.77 14.18
N LEU A 590 -13.13 -7.03 13.75
CA LEU A 590 -13.74 -8.16 14.45
C LEU A 590 -13.15 -8.35 15.84
N TRP A 591 -11.84 -8.18 16.00
CA TRP A 591 -11.16 -8.27 17.29
C TRP A 591 -11.62 -7.16 18.25
N GLY A 592 -11.76 -5.92 17.78
CA GLY A 592 -12.33 -4.82 18.57
C GLY A 592 -13.73 -5.17 19.10
N GLN A 593 -14.59 -5.72 18.24
CA GLN A 593 -15.95 -6.17 18.59
C GLN A 593 -15.94 -7.28 19.66
N VAL A 594 -15.15 -8.35 19.51
CA VAL A 594 -15.15 -9.47 20.48
C VAL A 594 -14.33 -9.22 21.74
N SER A 595 -13.37 -8.29 21.70
CA SER A 595 -12.66 -7.81 22.90
C SER A 595 -13.44 -6.76 23.68
N GLY A 596 -14.52 -6.19 23.12
CA GLY A 596 -15.25 -5.08 23.70
C GLY A 596 -14.52 -3.73 23.58
N ASN A 597 -13.44 -3.65 22.81
CA ASN A 597 -12.70 -2.42 22.57
C ASN A 597 -13.29 -1.66 21.38
N LYS A 598 -14.24 -0.77 21.67
CA LYS A 598 -14.98 0.00 20.65
C LYS A 598 -14.08 0.93 19.83
N ALA A 599 -13.03 1.50 20.42
CA ALA A 599 -12.07 2.35 19.70
C ALA A 599 -11.34 1.56 18.60
N VAL A 600 -10.90 0.34 18.90
CA VAL A 600 -10.24 -0.58 17.95
C VAL A 600 -11.22 -1.08 16.89
N GLU A 601 -12.47 -1.37 17.27
CA GLU A 601 -13.52 -1.77 16.31
C GLU A 601 -13.79 -0.66 15.27
N ASP A 602 -13.94 0.58 15.75
CA ASP A 602 -14.27 1.73 14.91
C ASP A 602 -13.08 2.18 14.05
N LEU A 603 -11.87 2.19 14.61
CA LEU A 603 -10.63 2.45 13.86
C LEU A 603 -10.42 1.39 12.76
N GLY A 604 -10.54 0.11 13.10
CA GLY A 604 -10.44 -0.99 12.14
C GLY A 604 -11.50 -0.90 11.04
N SER A 605 -12.75 -0.55 11.40
CA SER A 605 -13.83 -0.33 10.43
C SER A 605 -13.57 0.85 9.49
N LEU A 606 -12.97 1.93 9.98
CA LEU A 606 -12.62 3.11 9.18
C LEU A 606 -11.48 2.79 8.21
N MET A 607 -10.38 2.23 8.71
CA MET A 607 -9.22 1.83 7.90
C MET A 607 -9.63 0.84 6.82
N LEU A 608 -10.49 -0.14 7.14
CA LEU A 608 -11.00 -1.12 6.20
C LEU A 608 -11.81 -0.52 5.04
N ARG A 609 -12.63 0.50 5.30
CA ARG A 609 -13.46 1.14 4.26
C ARG A 609 -12.64 2.08 3.38
N LEU A 610 -11.69 2.82 3.97
CA LEU A 610 -10.69 3.59 3.24
C LEU A 610 -9.83 2.67 2.35
N ASN A 611 -9.40 1.52 2.88
CA ASN A 611 -8.66 0.50 2.14
C ASN A 611 -9.44 -0.04 0.96
N ALA A 612 -10.69 -0.47 1.18
CA ALA A 612 -11.53 -0.92 0.08
C ALA A 612 -11.80 0.16 -0.98
N ARG A 613 -11.80 1.45 -0.62
CA ARG A 613 -11.82 2.55 -1.62
C ARG A 613 -10.54 2.56 -2.43
N ALA A 614 -9.38 2.66 -1.79
CA ALA A 614 -8.09 2.69 -2.47
C ALA A 614 -7.90 1.48 -3.40
N VAL A 615 -8.32 0.28 -2.97
CA VAL A 615 -8.31 -0.95 -3.78
C VAL A 615 -9.18 -0.82 -5.03
N ARG A 616 -10.42 -0.31 -4.91
CA ARG A 616 -11.30 -0.08 -6.08
C ARG A 616 -10.82 1.06 -6.99
N THR A 617 -10.08 2.04 -6.47
CA THR A 617 -9.56 3.16 -7.27
C THR A 617 -8.29 2.74 -8.06
N TYR A 618 -7.35 2.03 -7.42
CA TYR A 618 -5.99 1.86 -7.93
C TYR A 618 -5.57 0.43 -8.29
N PHE A 619 -6.34 -0.59 -7.91
CA PHE A 619 -5.91 -2.00 -8.06
C PHE A 619 -6.92 -2.83 -8.86
N LEU A 620 -8.22 -2.65 -8.60
CA LEU A 620 -9.31 -3.36 -9.26
C LEU A 620 -10.00 -2.43 -10.27
N MET A 621 -9.52 -2.44 -11.51
CA MET A 621 -9.91 -1.55 -12.59
C MET A 621 -11.17 -2.06 -13.31
N THR A 622 -12.25 -1.29 -13.25
CA THR A 622 -13.34 -1.35 -14.24
C THR A 622 -12.87 -0.76 -15.57
N SER A 623 -13.56 -1.11 -16.66
CA SER A 623 -13.24 -0.66 -18.04
C SER A 623 -13.30 0.86 -18.24
N ASP A 624 -13.90 1.61 -17.32
CA ASP A 624 -13.96 3.08 -17.31
C ASP A 624 -12.90 3.74 -16.40
N ASN A 625 -11.97 2.96 -15.83
CA ASN A 625 -10.91 3.48 -14.95
C ASN A 625 -10.03 4.52 -15.69
N THR A 626 -9.83 5.67 -15.05
CA THR A 626 -9.04 6.81 -15.58
C THR A 626 -7.73 7.05 -14.82
N ILE A 627 -7.35 6.14 -13.92
CA ILE A 627 -6.11 6.21 -13.13
C ILE A 627 -4.92 5.73 -13.96
N HIS A 628 -5.07 4.58 -14.60
CA HIS A 628 -4.00 3.92 -15.35
C HIS A 628 -4.05 4.30 -16.84
N PRO A 629 -2.96 4.09 -17.60
CA PRO A 629 -2.98 4.27 -19.05
C PRO A 629 -4.08 3.41 -19.71
N PRO A 630 -4.78 3.90 -20.75
CA PRO A 630 -5.85 3.14 -21.41
C PRO A 630 -5.43 1.76 -21.95
N GLN A 631 -4.15 1.56 -22.27
CA GLN A 631 -3.60 0.27 -22.68
C GLN A 631 -3.34 -0.71 -21.52
N PHE A 632 -3.36 -0.24 -20.27
CA PHE A 632 -3.14 -1.08 -19.08
C PHE A 632 -4.45 -1.47 -18.39
N VAL A 633 -5.49 -0.60 -18.48
CA VAL A 633 -6.83 -0.85 -17.92
C VAL A 633 -7.44 -2.22 -18.32
N PRO A 634 -7.30 -2.73 -19.57
CA PRO A 634 -7.84 -4.04 -19.97
C PRO A 634 -7.27 -5.25 -19.23
N ASN A 635 -6.24 -5.09 -18.39
CA ASN A 635 -5.77 -6.14 -17.49
C ASN A 635 -6.73 -6.37 -16.30
N HIS A 636 -7.64 -5.44 -16.01
CA HIS A 636 -8.54 -5.36 -14.83
C HIS A 636 -7.88 -5.36 -13.44
N VAL A 637 -6.71 -5.98 -13.26
CA VAL A 637 -5.92 -5.91 -12.02
C VAL A 637 -4.52 -5.38 -12.30
N THR A 638 -3.92 -4.69 -11.32
CA THR A 638 -2.55 -4.17 -11.46
C THR A 638 -1.46 -5.23 -11.49
N GLY A 639 -1.72 -6.42 -10.93
CA GLY A 639 -0.66 -7.30 -10.46
C GLY A 639 0.10 -6.63 -9.32
N ILE A 640 1.43 -6.68 -9.35
CA ILE A 640 2.28 -6.01 -8.35
C ILE A 640 2.26 -4.50 -8.58
N PHE A 641 1.84 -3.74 -7.58
CA PHE A 641 1.68 -2.29 -7.65
C PHE A 641 2.76 -1.57 -6.83
N PHE A 642 3.65 -0.86 -7.51
CA PHE A 642 4.72 -0.07 -6.92
C PHE A 642 4.37 1.42 -6.93
N ASP A 643 5.19 2.24 -6.28
CA ASP A 643 5.03 3.69 -6.37
C ASP A 643 5.29 4.26 -7.75
N ASN A 644 6.24 3.74 -8.55
CA ASN A 644 6.53 4.25 -9.89
C ASN A 644 5.94 3.43 -11.05
N LYS A 645 5.50 2.19 -10.77
CA LYS A 645 5.24 1.13 -11.73
C LYS A 645 3.99 0.31 -11.37
N ALA A 646 3.25 -0.16 -12.37
CA ALA A 646 2.31 -1.26 -12.22
C ALA A 646 2.73 -2.39 -13.18
N ASP A 647 2.79 -3.64 -12.71
CA ASP A 647 3.24 -4.81 -13.48
C ASP A 647 2.23 -5.95 -13.35
N TYR A 648 1.54 -6.26 -14.44
CA TYR A 648 0.58 -7.36 -14.52
C TYR A 648 1.31 -8.71 -14.48
N ALA A 649 1.65 -9.11 -13.25
CA ALA A 649 2.46 -10.25 -12.85
C ALA A 649 2.13 -10.62 -11.40
N THR A 650 2.68 -11.74 -10.91
CA THR A 650 2.89 -11.95 -9.46
C THR A 650 4.34 -12.29 -9.16
N TRP A 651 4.73 -12.24 -7.89
CA TRP A 651 6.04 -12.67 -7.41
C TRP A 651 6.35 -14.17 -7.66
N PHE A 652 5.34 -14.99 -7.97
CA PHE A 652 5.44 -16.45 -8.02
C PHE A 652 4.93 -17.11 -9.32
N SER A 653 4.12 -16.41 -10.13
CA SER A 653 3.50 -16.99 -11.34
C SER A 653 3.17 -15.92 -12.39
N ALA A 654 3.32 -16.27 -13.66
CA ALA A 654 2.86 -15.46 -14.81
C ALA A 654 1.47 -15.89 -15.33
N GLU A 655 0.87 -16.92 -14.74
CA GLU A 655 -0.46 -17.42 -15.12
C GLU A 655 -1.54 -16.41 -14.71
N LYS A 656 -2.40 -16.01 -15.65
CA LYS A 656 -3.41 -14.97 -15.40
C LYS A 656 -4.33 -15.30 -14.23
N TYR A 657 -4.75 -16.56 -14.10
CA TYR A 657 -5.56 -16.99 -12.96
C TYR A 657 -4.86 -16.85 -11.60
N CYS A 658 -3.52 -16.83 -11.54
CA CYS A 658 -2.78 -16.46 -10.34
C CYS A 658 -2.79 -14.94 -10.12
N ILE A 659 -2.55 -14.14 -11.17
CA ILE A 659 -2.51 -12.66 -11.11
C ILE A 659 -3.86 -12.08 -10.67
N HIS A 660 -4.97 -12.69 -11.07
CA HIS A 660 -6.30 -12.35 -10.58
C HIS A 660 -6.64 -13.02 -9.25
N GLY A 661 -6.27 -14.30 -9.08
CA GLY A 661 -6.62 -15.08 -7.90
C GLY A 661 -5.98 -14.59 -6.60
N ILE A 662 -4.78 -13.97 -6.67
CA ILE A 662 -4.14 -13.34 -5.50
C ILE A 662 -5.02 -12.21 -4.92
N GLN A 663 -5.77 -11.51 -5.78
CA GLN A 663 -6.75 -10.48 -5.39
C GLN A 663 -8.08 -11.05 -4.83
N MET A 664 -8.15 -12.37 -4.60
CA MET A 664 -9.31 -13.08 -4.08
C MET A 664 -9.04 -13.83 -2.76
N ILE A 665 -7.78 -13.90 -2.29
CA ILE A 665 -7.43 -14.61 -1.05
C ILE A 665 -7.33 -13.67 0.16
N PRO A 666 -7.74 -14.11 1.36
CA PRO A 666 -8.61 -15.25 1.61
C PRO A 666 -10.06 -15.01 1.19
N VAL A 667 -10.73 -16.08 0.79
CA VAL A 667 -12.19 -16.09 0.64
C VAL A 667 -12.84 -15.77 1.98
N SER A 668 -13.61 -14.69 2.01
CA SER A 668 -14.22 -14.14 3.22
C SER A 668 -15.43 -13.27 2.86
N PRO A 669 -16.29 -12.92 3.85
CA PRO A 669 -17.36 -11.94 3.65
C PRO A 669 -16.84 -10.60 3.11
N ILE A 670 -15.67 -10.17 3.57
CA ILE A 670 -15.13 -8.83 3.28
C ILE A 670 -14.68 -8.63 1.84
N ASN A 671 -14.43 -9.69 1.05
CA ASN A 671 -14.05 -9.53 -0.37
C ASN A 671 -15.09 -8.69 -1.14
N ALA A 672 -16.38 -8.79 -0.78
CA ALA A 672 -17.48 -8.08 -1.44
C ALA A 672 -17.41 -6.56 -1.28
N LEU A 673 -16.70 -6.04 -0.27
CA LEU A 673 -16.53 -4.59 -0.09
C LEU A 673 -15.63 -3.98 -1.18
N ALA A 674 -14.65 -4.73 -1.69
CA ALA A 674 -13.77 -4.29 -2.78
C ALA A 674 -14.21 -4.83 -4.15
N ARG A 675 -14.51 -6.14 -4.24
CA ARG A 675 -14.86 -6.82 -5.50
C ARG A 675 -16.35 -6.63 -5.82
N THR A 676 -16.67 -5.50 -6.46
CA THR A 676 -18.05 -5.17 -6.85
C THR A 676 -18.57 -6.12 -7.93
N ARG A 677 -19.92 -6.30 -8.04
CA ARG A 677 -20.51 -7.12 -9.11
C ARG A 677 -20.12 -6.64 -10.51
N THR A 678 -20.04 -5.32 -10.74
CA THR A 678 -19.63 -4.75 -12.04
C THR A 678 -18.20 -5.18 -12.39
N PHE A 679 -17.26 -4.98 -11.46
CA PHE A 679 -15.88 -5.38 -11.64
C PHE A 679 -15.73 -6.89 -11.89
N ILE A 680 -16.44 -7.72 -11.12
CA ILE A 680 -16.44 -9.19 -11.29
C ILE A 680 -16.99 -9.59 -12.66
N GLN A 681 -18.03 -8.93 -13.17
CA GLN A 681 -18.60 -9.22 -14.48
C GLN A 681 -17.59 -8.91 -15.60
N GLU A 682 -16.98 -7.72 -15.57
CA GLU A 682 -15.99 -7.30 -16.56
C GLU A 682 -14.75 -8.20 -16.54
N GLU A 683 -14.14 -8.40 -15.36
CA GLU A 683 -13.01 -9.31 -15.15
C GLU A 683 -13.29 -10.74 -15.67
N TRP A 684 -14.50 -11.24 -15.45
CA TRP A 684 -14.91 -12.57 -15.88
C TRP A 684 -15.11 -12.67 -17.40
N ASP A 685 -15.87 -11.75 -17.97
CA ASP A 685 -16.19 -11.74 -19.40
C ASP A 685 -14.96 -11.43 -20.26
N ASP A 686 -14.06 -10.57 -19.78
CA ASP A 686 -12.88 -10.15 -20.53
C ASP A 686 -11.67 -11.07 -20.34
N ILE A 687 -11.48 -11.68 -19.16
CA ILE A 687 -10.32 -12.54 -18.88
C ILE A 687 -10.74 -13.94 -18.39
N LEU A 688 -11.31 -14.06 -17.19
CA LEU A 688 -11.31 -15.34 -16.46
C LEU A 688 -12.12 -16.45 -17.13
N SER A 689 -13.24 -16.12 -17.77
CA SER A 689 -14.07 -17.09 -18.51
C SER A 689 -13.36 -17.75 -19.69
N LYS A 690 -12.27 -17.14 -20.18
CA LYS A 690 -11.48 -17.58 -21.34
C LYS A 690 -10.26 -18.41 -20.93
N GLU A 691 -9.87 -18.40 -19.66
CA GLU A 691 -8.70 -19.12 -19.17
C GLU A 691 -8.86 -20.63 -19.29
N ALA A 692 -7.76 -21.33 -19.55
CA ALA A 692 -7.76 -22.78 -19.81
C ALA A 692 -8.33 -23.59 -18.63
N ILE A 693 -8.12 -23.13 -17.40
CA ILE A 693 -8.64 -23.78 -16.19
C ILE A 693 -10.17 -23.72 -16.09
N VAL A 694 -10.79 -22.67 -16.64
CA VAL A 694 -12.25 -22.49 -16.66
C VAL A 694 -12.86 -23.19 -17.88
N THR A 695 -12.35 -22.90 -19.07
CA THR A 695 -12.87 -23.43 -20.35
C THR A 695 -12.67 -24.94 -20.50
N GLY A 696 -11.55 -25.47 -19.99
CA GLY A 696 -11.29 -26.91 -19.94
C GLY A 696 -11.95 -27.63 -18.77
N GLY A 697 -12.51 -26.89 -17.79
CA GLY A 697 -13.07 -27.44 -16.56
C GLY A 697 -12.02 -28.18 -15.71
N ASP A 698 -10.83 -27.59 -15.54
CA ASP A 698 -9.73 -28.22 -14.80
C ASP A 698 -9.97 -28.16 -13.28
N THR A 699 -10.80 -29.10 -12.82
CA THR A 699 -11.07 -29.33 -11.40
C THR A 699 -9.86 -29.84 -10.61
N THR A 700 -8.69 -30.02 -11.22
CA THR A 700 -7.45 -30.37 -10.50
C THR A 700 -6.61 -29.16 -10.11
N ASN A 701 -6.83 -28.00 -10.74
CA ASN A 701 -6.15 -26.76 -10.39
C ASN A 701 -6.85 -26.04 -9.22
N ALA A 702 -6.12 -25.87 -8.12
CA ALA A 702 -6.62 -25.26 -6.88
C ALA A 702 -7.13 -23.82 -7.07
N TRP A 703 -6.51 -23.02 -7.94
CA TRP A 703 -6.90 -21.63 -8.21
C TRP A 703 -8.32 -21.51 -8.78
N LEU A 704 -8.83 -22.55 -9.44
CA LEU A 704 -10.20 -22.58 -9.94
C LEU A 704 -11.23 -22.39 -8.81
N SER A 705 -10.96 -22.87 -7.60
CA SER A 705 -11.87 -22.67 -6.46
C SER A 705 -12.09 -21.20 -6.10
N LEU A 706 -11.04 -20.37 -6.14
CA LEU A 706 -11.12 -18.94 -5.90
C LEU A 706 -11.94 -18.26 -7.01
N LEU A 707 -11.65 -18.62 -8.25
CA LEU A 707 -12.31 -18.08 -9.44
C LEU A 707 -13.82 -18.38 -9.42
N LEU A 708 -14.22 -19.59 -9.03
CA LEU A 708 -15.63 -19.99 -8.93
C LEU A 708 -16.36 -19.29 -7.76
N VAL A 709 -15.69 -19.06 -6.63
CA VAL A 709 -16.29 -18.29 -5.52
C VAL A 709 -16.48 -16.80 -5.91
N ASN A 710 -15.63 -16.26 -6.79
CA ASN A 710 -15.81 -14.96 -7.43
C ASN A 710 -16.98 -15.00 -8.45
N GLU A 711 -17.00 -15.99 -9.36
CA GLU A 711 -18.08 -16.23 -10.33
C GLU A 711 -19.46 -16.31 -9.67
N ALA A 712 -19.57 -16.83 -8.44
CA ALA A 712 -20.84 -16.98 -7.75
C ALA A 712 -21.63 -15.67 -7.53
N VAL A 713 -21.01 -14.50 -7.70
CA VAL A 713 -21.68 -13.18 -7.71
C VAL A 713 -22.50 -12.96 -8.99
N ILE A 714 -22.10 -13.57 -10.11
CA ILE A 714 -22.71 -13.39 -11.45
C ILE A 714 -23.40 -14.66 -11.97
N ASN A 715 -22.91 -15.85 -11.61
CA ASN A 715 -23.44 -17.14 -12.04
C ASN A 715 -23.36 -18.19 -10.90
N GLN A 716 -24.15 -17.97 -9.86
CA GLN A 716 -24.15 -18.80 -8.64
C GLN A 716 -24.37 -20.30 -8.90
N THR A 717 -25.29 -20.66 -9.82
CA THR A 717 -25.66 -22.06 -10.07
C THR A 717 -24.51 -22.88 -10.63
N ASP A 718 -23.77 -22.33 -11.61
CA ASP A 718 -22.63 -23.01 -12.23
C ASP A 718 -21.43 -23.07 -11.28
N ALA A 719 -21.15 -21.96 -10.60
CA ALA A 719 -20.12 -21.89 -9.57
C ALA A 719 -20.31 -22.96 -8.48
N LEU A 720 -21.52 -23.09 -7.91
CA LEU A 720 -21.83 -24.11 -6.91
C LEU A 720 -21.68 -25.53 -7.44
N ALA A 721 -22.10 -25.79 -8.68
CA ALA A 721 -21.97 -27.11 -9.30
C ALA A 721 -20.50 -27.52 -9.50
N LYS A 722 -19.64 -26.60 -9.93
CA LYS A 722 -18.21 -26.84 -10.13
C LYS A 722 -17.44 -26.90 -8.80
N LEU A 723 -17.78 -26.08 -7.81
CA LEU A 723 -17.17 -26.08 -6.46
C LEU A 723 -17.38 -27.39 -5.70
N ALA A 724 -18.41 -28.17 -6.03
CA ALA A 724 -18.60 -29.50 -5.47
C ALA A 724 -17.43 -30.47 -5.78
N THR A 725 -16.67 -30.26 -6.87
CA THR A 725 -15.60 -31.18 -7.31
C THR A 725 -14.23 -30.55 -7.52
N ALA A 726 -14.12 -29.22 -7.67
CA ALA A 726 -12.83 -28.53 -7.85
C ALA A 726 -11.82 -28.77 -6.71
N ALA A 727 -10.52 -28.80 -7.00
CA ALA A 727 -9.46 -28.68 -6.01
C ALA A 727 -9.57 -27.32 -5.30
N MET A 728 -9.29 -27.28 -4.00
CA MET A 728 -9.36 -26.05 -3.19
C MET A 728 -7.98 -25.41 -3.09
N ASP A 729 -7.93 -24.07 -3.05
CA ASP A 729 -6.76 -23.31 -2.60
C ASP A 729 -6.29 -23.79 -1.23
N ASP A 730 -4.99 -23.66 -0.94
CA ASP A 730 -4.44 -24.07 0.35
C ASP A 730 -4.93 -23.21 1.53
N GLY A 731 -5.49 -22.03 1.27
CA GLY A 731 -6.24 -21.19 2.22
C GLY A 731 -7.75 -21.44 2.25
N LEU A 732 -8.27 -22.43 1.53
CA LEU A 732 -9.71 -22.65 1.37
C LEU A 732 -10.12 -24.08 1.75
N THR A 733 -11.35 -24.21 2.25
CA THR A 733 -12.04 -25.49 2.47
C THR A 733 -13.28 -25.55 1.59
N ARG A 734 -13.72 -26.76 1.22
CA ARG A 734 -14.82 -26.92 0.26
C ARG A 734 -16.14 -26.42 0.83
N SER A 735 -16.40 -26.68 2.10
CA SER A 735 -17.57 -26.15 2.80
C SER A 735 -17.56 -24.61 2.85
N TRP A 736 -16.41 -23.99 3.15
CA TRP A 736 -16.33 -22.52 3.20
C TRP A 736 -16.48 -21.87 1.82
N ALA A 737 -15.93 -22.49 0.78
CA ALA A 737 -16.13 -22.10 -0.61
C ALA A 737 -17.61 -22.16 -1.01
N LEU A 738 -18.28 -23.29 -0.72
CA LEU A 738 -19.70 -23.49 -1.01
C LEU A 738 -20.60 -22.51 -0.23
N TYR A 739 -20.29 -22.26 1.05
CA TYR A 739 -21.03 -21.31 1.88
C TYR A 739 -20.90 -19.87 1.37
N ASN A 740 -19.69 -19.43 1.02
CA ASN A 740 -19.46 -18.10 0.44
C ASN A 740 -20.12 -17.98 -0.95
N ALA A 741 -19.99 -18.98 -1.81
CA ALA A 741 -20.67 -18.99 -3.10
C ALA A 741 -22.21 -18.94 -2.94
N ALA A 742 -22.78 -19.72 -2.03
CA ALA A 742 -24.22 -19.76 -1.74
C ALA A 742 -24.78 -18.44 -1.17
N SER A 743 -23.94 -17.64 -0.50
CA SER A 743 -24.34 -16.32 0.02
C SER A 743 -24.33 -15.17 -1.01
N ARG A 744 -23.68 -15.35 -2.18
CA ARG A 744 -23.40 -14.26 -3.13
C ARG A 744 -24.49 -13.99 -4.19
N GLY A 745 -25.44 -14.90 -4.41
CA GLY A 745 -26.47 -14.82 -5.45
C GLY A 745 -27.66 -13.89 -5.15
N GLY A 746 -27.72 -13.27 -3.97
CA GLY A 746 -28.90 -12.55 -3.48
C GLY A 746 -29.11 -11.12 -4.03
N SER A 747 -29.34 -10.95 -5.35
CA SER A 747 -30.02 -9.75 -5.91
C SER A 747 -30.38 -9.85 -7.40
N SER A 748 -31.20 -10.84 -7.79
CA SER A 748 -32.26 -10.65 -8.81
C SER A 748 -33.05 -11.95 -9.05
N SER A 749 -34.31 -11.78 -9.45
CA SER A 749 -35.30 -12.83 -9.75
C SER A 749 -35.74 -13.70 -8.55
N SER A 750 -36.93 -13.39 -8.05
CA SER A 750 -37.86 -14.37 -7.49
C SER A 750 -38.36 -15.31 -8.61
N GLY A 751 -37.45 -16.14 -9.13
CA GLY A 751 -37.75 -17.18 -10.11
C GLY A 751 -38.25 -18.44 -9.41
N THR A 752 -39.57 -18.66 -9.44
CA THR A 752 -40.17 -19.90 -8.93
C THR A 752 -39.54 -21.12 -9.61
N ILE A 753 -38.89 -22.00 -8.85
CA ILE A 753 -38.40 -23.29 -9.36
C ILE A 753 -39.62 -24.16 -9.68
N SER A 754 -40.14 -24.04 -10.91
CA SER A 754 -41.19 -24.90 -11.43
C SER A 754 -40.60 -26.26 -11.77
N THR A 755 -41.01 -27.27 -11.03
CA THR A 755 -40.75 -28.68 -11.33
C THR A 755 -41.33 -29.05 -12.70
N VAL A 756 -40.47 -29.46 -13.64
CA VAL A 756 -40.91 -29.89 -14.97
C VAL A 756 -41.50 -31.29 -14.90
N ALA A 757 -42.79 -31.40 -15.20
CA ALA A 757 -43.42 -32.64 -15.65
C ALA A 757 -43.72 -32.50 -17.17
N PRO A 758 -43.62 -33.58 -17.96
CA PRO A 758 -43.78 -33.53 -19.42
C PRO A 758 -45.25 -33.55 -19.88
N GLU A 759 -45.44 -33.38 -21.20
CA GLU A 759 -46.72 -33.27 -21.96
C GLU A 759 -47.30 -31.85 -22.07
N THR A 760 -47.86 -31.38 -23.20
CA THR A 760 -48.02 -31.92 -24.57
C THR A 760 -48.06 -30.77 -25.60
N LEU A 761 -47.87 -31.04 -26.90
CA LEU A 761 -48.03 -30.03 -27.94
C LEU A 761 -49.49 -29.54 -28.05
N SER A 762 -49.68 -28.23 -28.15
CA SER A 762 -50.81 -27.68 -28.91
C SER A 762 -50.39 -26.43 -29.70
N THR A 763 -50.85 -26.36 -30.94
CA THR A 763 -50.53 -25.29 -31.90
C THR A 763 -51.59 -24.19 -31.85
N THR A 764 -51.19 -22.92 -31.77
CA THR A 764 -51.99 -21.81 -32.32
C THR A 764 -51.09 -20.68 -32.80
N THR A 765 -51.44 -20.15 -33.97
CA THR A 765 -50.69 -19.12 -34.71
C THR A 765 -51.15 -17.71 -34.32
N ALA A 766 -50.22 -16.82 -34.01
CA ALA A 766 -50.45 -15.37 -34.03
C ALA A 766 -49.15 -14.64 -34.45
N THR A 767 -49.24 -13.84 -35.51
CA THR A 767 -48.12 -13.11 -36.13
C THR A 767 -47.77 -11.85 -35.34
N PRO A 768 -46.49 -11.51 -35.13
CA PRO A 768 -46.11 -10.22 -34.58
C PRO A 768 -46.13 -9.13 -35.66
N GLU A 769 -46.75 -7.99 -35.35
CA GLU A 769 -46.76 -6.80 -36.21
C GLU A 769 -45.54 -5.92 -35.91
N VAL A 770 -44.87 -5.45 -36.97
CA VAL A 770 -43.61 -4.68 -36.87
C VAL A 770 -43.90 -3.19 -37.02
N THR A 771 -43.52 -2.38 -36.04
CA THR A 771 -43.42 -0.91 -36.19
C THR A 771 -41.99 -0.45 -35.96
N THR A 772 -41.34 -0.04 -37.05
CA THR A 772 -40.02 0.60 -37.09
C THR A 772 -40.12 2.10 -36.79
N ALA A 773 -39.24 2.63 -35.94
CA ALA A 773 -38.92 4.05 -35.88
C ALA A 773 -37.46 4.26 -35.45
N THR A 774 -36.69 4.95 -36.30
CA THR A 774 -35.26 5.23 -36.14
C THR A 774 -35.04 6.59 -35.46
N PRO A 775 -34.07 6.75 -34.52
CA PRO A 775 -33.60 8.07 -34.09
C PRO A 775 -32.51 8.59 -35.03
N SER A 776 -32.63 9.85 -35.45
CA SER A 776 -31.71 10.50 -36.40
C SER A 776 -30.49 11.11 -35.72
N VAL A 777 -29.30 10.91 -36.29
CA VAL A 777 -28.08 11.65 -35.91
C VAL A 777 -27.95 12.88 -36.82
N THR A 778 -27.66 14.04 -36.23
CA THR A 778 -27.42 15.30 -36.96
C THR A 778 -25.94 15.65 -36.89
N SER A 779 -25.30 15.89 -38.04
CA SER A 779 -23.88 16.24 -38.13
C SER A 779 -23.67 17.66 -38.68
N VAL A 780 -22.74 18.40 -38.07
CA VAL A 780 -22.16 19.66 -38.54
C VAL A 780 -20.68 19.59 -38.12
N ALA A 781 -19.80 19.11 -38.99
CA ALA A 781 -19.06 19.89 -40.01
C ALA A 781 -17.99 20.81 -39.38
N GLN A 782 -16.73 20.47 -39.62
CA GLN A 782 -15.55 21.28 -39.30
C GLN A 782 -14.69 21.37 -40.58
N ASP A 783 -14.35 22.59 -41.00
CA ASP A 783 -13.62 22.86 -42.25
C ASP A 783 -12.10 22.62 -42.12
N THR A 784 -11.50 22.07 -43.18
CA THR A 784 -10.03 21.97 -43.34
C THR A 784 -9.61 22.36 -44.77
N PRO A 785 -8.75 23.37 -44.98
CA PRO A 785 -8.22 23.70 -46.31
C PRO A 785 -7.01 22.85 -46.77
N SER A 786 -6.87 22.70 -48.08
CA SER A 786 -5.83 21.91 -48.80
C SER A 786 -4.97 22.83 -49.71
N THR A 787 -3.81 22.50 -50.30
CA THR A 787 -2.93 21.30 -50.38
C THR A 787 -1.60 21.73 -51.06
N THR A 788 -0.45 21.06 -50.80
CA THR A 788 0.64 20.76 -51.79
C THR A 788 1.81 20.03 -51.11
N THR A 789 2.19 18.78 -51.41
CA THR A 789 2.82 18.19 -52.62
C THR A 789 4.34 18.39 -52.73
N ALA A 790 5.13 17.34 -52.45
CA ALA A 790 6.36 16.97 -53.19
C ALA A 790 6.90 15.58 -52.79
N THR A 791 7.15 14.69 -53.76
CA THR A 791 7.99 13.48 -53.64
C THR A 791 8.53 13.10 -55.03
N PRO A 792 9.84 12.84 -55.15
CA PRO A 792 10.34 11.58 -55.74
C PRO A 792 11.61 11.08 -54.99
N GLU A 793 12.17 9.87 -55.11
CA GLU A 793 11.88 8.64 -55.88
C GLU A 793 12.65 7.44 -55.24
N ALA A 794 12.21 6.20 -55.47
CA ALA A 794 12.96 4.92 -55.68
C ALA A 794 14.26 4.57 -54.84
N THR A 795 14.59 3.31 -54.48
CA THR A 795 14.23 1.98 -55.00
C THR A 795 14.60 0.83 -54.02
N THR A 796 13.87 -0.29 -54.08
CA THR A 796 14.20 -1.73 -53.78
C THR A 796 15.59 -2.10 -53.20
N ALA A 797 15.76 -3.06 -52.27
CA ALA A 797 15.32 -4.46 -52.37
C ALA A 797 15.53 -5.28 -51.06
N SER A 798 14.72 -6.32 -50.84
CA SER A 798 15.00 -7.41 -49.86
C SER A 798 15.98 -8.45 -50.42
N PRO A 799 16.62 -9.28 -49.58
CA PRO A 799 16.04 -10.61 -49.34
C PRO A 799 16.21 -11.19 -47.91
N THR A 800 15.37 -12.17 -47.60
CA THR A 800 15.45 -13.12 -46.47
C THR A 800 16.61 -14.11 -46.60
N PHE A 801 17.13 -14.68 -45.50
CA PHE A 801 17.03 -16.14 -45.20
C PHE A 801 17.74 -16.61 -43.90
N ASN A 802 17.06 -17.54 -43.21
CA ASN A 802 17.48 -18.62 -42.29
C ASN A 802 18.80 -18.57 -41.48
N VAL A 803 18.65 -18.81 -40.18
CA VAL A 803 19.70 -19.18 -39.22
C VAL A 803 20.19 -20.62 -39.47
N THR A 804 21.51 -20.84 -39.34
CA THR A 804 22.11 -22.18 -39.17
C THR A 804 23.23 -22.11 -38.14
N THR A 805 23.24 -23.02 -37.17
CA THR A 805 24.18 -23.04 -36.03
C THR A 805 25.49 -23.75 -36.34
N VAL A 806 26.64 -23.08 -36.15
CA VAL A 806 27.97 -23.74 -35.97
C VAL A 806 28.88 -22.88 -35.09
N SER A 807 29.45 -23.44 -34.02
CA SER A 807 30.51 -22.82 -33.22
C SER A 807 31.90 -22.98 -33.86
N PRO A 808 32.85 -22.05 -33.64
CA PRO A 808 34.23 -22.51 -33.43
C PRO A 808 35.08 -21.71 -32.41
N SER A 809 35.77 -22.48 -31.56
CA SER A 809 37.16 -22.38 -31.07
C SER A 809 37.89 -21.04 -30.82
N VAL A 810 38.59 -21.03 -29.68
CA VAL A 810 39.63 -20.07 -29.24
C VAL A 810 40.97 -20.25 -29.98
N THR A 811 41.65 -19.16 -30.35
CA THR A 811 43.12 -19.03 -30.20
C THR A 811 43.60 -17.56 -30.27
N SER A 812 44.72 -17.32 -29.58
CA SER A 812 45.37 -16.04 -29.23
C SER A 812 46.09 -15.27 -30.35
N ALA A 813 46.10 -13.93 -30.29
CA ALA A 813 47.31 -13.09 -30.44
C ALA A 813 47.08 -11.61 -30.04
N THR A 814 48.01 -11.06 -29.24
CA THR A 814 48.28 -9.62 -28.98
C THR A 814 49.66 -9.29 -29.60
N PRO A 815 50.14 -8.02 -29.70
CA PRO A 815 49.55 -6.73 -29.32
C PRO A 815 49.67 -5.59 -30.36
N THR A 816 49.07 -4.43 -30.08
CA THR A 816 49.74 -3.10 -30.01
C THR A 816 48.71 -2.07 -29.50
N ALA A 817 49.13 -1.17 -28.60
CA ALA A 817 48.23 -0.19 -27.98
C ALA A 817 48.27 1.17 -28.69
N THR A 818 47.10 1.78 -28.87
CA THR A 818 46.93 3.23 -28.93
C THR A 818 45.61 3.58 -28.25
N ILE A 819 45.56 4.74 -27.59
CA ILE A 819 44.48 5.13 -26.67
C ILE A 819 43.39 5.86 -27.44
N ASP A 820 42.14 5.42 -27.28
CA ASP A 820 40.94 6.22 -27.51
C ASP A 820 39.86 5.87 -26.47
N THR A 821 39.20 6.88 -25.94
CA THR A 821 38.14 6.78 -24.91
C THR A 821 36.83 6.22 -25.47
N PRO A 822 36.21 5.20 -24.85
CA PRO A 822 34.87 4.75 -25.21
C PRO A 822 33.79 5.52 -24.45
N ILE A 823 32.74 5.87 -25.18
CA ILE A 823 31.45 6.37 -24.68
C ILE A 823 30.80 5.29 -23.80
N VAL A 824 30.31 5.66 -22.62
CA VAL A 824 29.54 4.76 -21.76
C VAL A 824 28.11 4.69 -22.26
N THR A 825 27.78 3.63 -22.98
CA THR A 825 26.38 3.20 -23.14
C THR A 825 25.93 2.54 -21.83
N THR A 826 24.94 3.14 -21.16
CA THR A 826 24.27 2.54 -20.01
C THR A 826 23.59 1.24 -20.40
N ALA A 827 24.13 0.11 -19.96
CA ALA A 827 23.50 -1.19 -20.11
C ALA A 827 22.36 -1.35 -19.10
N THR A 828 21.19 -1.77 -19.58
CA THR A 828 20.05 -2.19 -18.75
C THR A 828 20.49 -3.30 -17.79
N PRO A 829 20.10 -3.28 -16.49
CA PRO A 829 20.33 -4.41 -15.60
C PRO A 829 19.48 -5.60 -16.06
N VAL A 830 20.11 -6.54 -16.77
CA VAL A 830 19.53 -7.84 -17.07
C VAL A 830 19.48 -8.63 -15.77
N ALA A 831 18.27 -8.89 -15.27
CA ALA A 831 18.07 -9.88 -14.22
C ALA A 831 18.61 -11.23 -14.70
N THR A 832 19.70 -11.70 -14.11
CA THR A 832 20.25 -13.03 -14.40
C THR A 832 19.40 -14.11 -13.75
N SER A 833 18.21 -14.35 -14.32
CA SER A 833 17.43 -15.54 -14.04
C SER A 833 18.21 -16.76 -14.50
N ALA A 834 18.70 -17.58 -13.57
CA ALA A 834 19.11 -18.94 -13.90
C ALA A 834 17.90 -19.67 -14.52
N PRO A 835 18.08 -20.52 -15.55
CA PRO A 835 16.97 -21.16 -16.22
C PRO A 835 16.31 -22.19 -15.30
N PHE A 836 15.22 -21.78 -14.65
CA PHE A 836 14.31 -22.71 -13.99
C PHE A 836 13.72 -23.63 -15.05
N THR A 837 14.07 -24.92 -14.95
CA THR A 837 13.45 -25.95 -15.76
C THR A 837 12.00 -26.10 -15.30
N THR A 838 11.06 -25.83 -16.21
CA THR A 838 9.63 -25.95 -15.97
C THR A 838 9.27 -27.35 -15.49
N LYS A 839 9.01 -27.49 -14.19
CA LYS A 839 8.23 -28.60 -13.64
C LYS A 839 6.82 -28.07 -13.37
N PRO A 840 5.77 -28.81 -13.74
CA PRO A 840 4.41 -28.44 -13.34
C PRO A 840 4.29 -28.52 -11.81
N CYS A 841 3.46 -27.67 -11.23
CA CYS A 841 3.06 -27.81 -9.83
C CYS A 841 2.42 -29.20 -9.63
N VAL A 842 2.99 -30.00 -8.73
CA VAL A 842 2.47 -31.33 -8.37
C VAL A 842 2.34 -31.40 -6.86
N ASN A 843 1.13 -31.72 -6.40
CA ASN A 843 0.72 -32.14 -5.07
C ASN A 843 1.87 -32.50 -4.09
N THR A 844 1.99 -31.73 -3.02
CA THR A 844 2.85 -32.05 -1.87
C THR A 844 2.30 -33.27 -1.12
N LYS A 845 2.96 -34.42 -1.27
CA LYS A 845 2.86 -35.53 -0.30
C LYS A 845 3.83 -35.31 0.85
N ALA A 846 3.43 -35.75 2.04
CA ALA A 846 4.12 -35.55 3.32
C ALA A 846 5.62 -35.93 3.32
N PRO A 847 6.47 -35.25 4.12
CA PRO A 847 7.91 -35.38 4.04
C PRO A 847 8.45 -36.67 4.69
N GLY A 848 9.25 -37.42 3.93
CA GLY A 848 10.14 -38.47 4.45
C GLY A 848 11.53 -37.90 4.70
N SER A 849 12.05 -38.07 5.92
CA SER A 849 13.35 -37.54 6.36
C SER A 849 14.54 -38.07 5.57
N TRP A 850 15.45 -37.19 5.12
CA TRP A 850 16.83 -37.56 4.79
C TRP A 850 17.83 -36.53 5.32
N LYS A 851 18.90 -37.04 5.94
CA LYS A 851 20.05 -36.30 6.46
C LYS A 851 21.23 -36.35 5.48
N ASP A 852 22.21 -35.48 5.75
CA ASP A 852 23.62 -35.55 5.39
C ASP A 852 23.99 -35.45 3.90
N SER A 853 24.75 -34.41 3.51
CA SER A 853 26.12 -34.52 2.92
C SER A 853 26.52 -33.32 2.05
N VAL A 854 27.61 -32.62 2.43
CA VAL A 854 28.65 -32.00 1.54
C VAL A 854 28.19 -30.92 0.52
N GLY A 855 28.87 -29.80 0.25
CA GLY A 855 30.18 -29.27 0.68
C GLY A 855 30.98 -28.72 -0.52
N GLN A 856 31.58 -27.52 -0.36
CA GLN A 856 32.55 -26.86 -1.26
C GLN A 856 32.17 -26.63 -2.74
N ASN A 857 31.76 -25.41 -3.08
CA ASN A 857 32.62 -24.44 -3.81
C ASN A 857 32.04 -23.03 -3.72
#